data_AF-A0A7I8VJJ9-F1
#
_entry.id   AF-A0A7I8VJJ9-F1
#
_cell.length_a   1.000
_cell.length_b   1.000
_cell.length_c   1.000
_cell.angle_alpha   90.00
_cell.angle_beta   90.00
_cell.angle_gamma   90.00
#
_symmetry.space_group_name_H-M   'P 1'
#
loop_
_entity.id
_entity.type
_entity.pdbx_description
1 polymer ?
#
loop_
_entity_poly.entity_id
_entity_poly.type
_entity_poly.pdbx_seq_one_letter_code
_entity_poly.pdbx_strand_id
1 'polypeptide(L)'
;MATHFESNCVWLISPATKCIHLHNENNQRKAIICNLFKPKSLIVDYKFYRLIWVEENTIKTSTLTGSDIKVLFQAESEIRGLALDYSDDSLYFSVDEKIRSLSNNITFHVKEGWNVTDMAFYGNLLAVAVKTTAARGLIVFIDKRTGRVLREHSKENVKGFGSLSIFNYNGWRSDNISSARSCPCQHICVPSFDSFECVCQDGYQTNPENGNKCSPNTFNDTSYLLIADDYKNAIYKISLDFKKYSPVLNLQPTFTRPVGLTYDLRNKRIFYYDLSYGYLRIYYENGTVTSIRQQFTLYMEYDIFSDLLITNEGRRLTLSSTDGRYKKVLYSRTTVRQLSIEYKSRKIYFVTYAEIYNINFDGTELKLLRKGNFGYPLALDEKEGRLYFNNFMDKSISSIKTDGSDYKFISEAFDSWMLFSIIVVDEYIYFTNWRVRGIGKALKSGGLNNTHELLRQDVFSMMNQVIVVNSSNNPGRLECPVGICEQLCVISNCLCSDGYQLYNETNCKLVPKPTLPSTPSLPSTTTKWQNDRRDQLSTAELVGIIVGIAIALILIIIAVVLFKKYSDKYLYQNLRFWQRRRMSKIEPTKFRFETQLSVSTHVSEDELLSTLSDSGVFTSSDFSNEVAQPVRRSSSRPSFERHLSYISQDMSEP
;
A
#
# COMPACT_ATOMS: atom_id res chain seq x y z
N MET A 1 -18.67 2.00 3.92
CA MET A 1 -17.92 1.24 4.95
C MET A 1 -18.89 0.99 6.06
N ALA A 2 -18.91 -0.21 6.62
CA ALA A 2 -19.74 -0.55 7.77
C ALA A 2 -18.86 -1.24 8.83
N THR A 3 -19.12 -0.99 10.10
CA THR A 3 -18.30 -1.47 11.21
C THR A 3 -19.16 -2.12 12.27
N HIS A 4 -18.65 -3.17 12.90
CA HIS A 4 -19.24 -3.74 14.10
C HIS A 4 -18.28 -3.48 15.26
N PHE A 5 -18.69 -2.56 16.15
CA PHE A 5 -17.82 -2.01 17.21
C PHE A 5 -17.30 -3.08 18.18
N GLU A 6 -18.09 -4.10 18.50
CA GLU A 6 -17.70 -5.08 19.53
C GLU A 6 -16.77 -6.17 18.99
N SER A 7 -16.82 -6.48 17.69
CA SER A 7 -15.99 -7.52 17.07
C SER A 7 -14.79 -6.98 16.31
N ASN A 8 -14.60 -5.65 16.33
CA ASN A 8 -13.61 -4.92 15.56
C ASN A 8 -13.52 -5.35 14.08
N CYS A 9 -14.67 -5.76 13.53
CA CYS A 9 -14.79 -6.17 12.14
C CYS A 9 -15.26 -4.99 11.30
N VAL A 10 -14.65 -4.84 10.12
CA VAL A 10 -14.97 -3.78 9.17
C VAL A 10 -15.30 -4.39 7.82
N TRP A 11 -16.45 -4.02 7.28
CA TRP A 11 -16.88 -4.39 5.93
C TRP A 11 -16.75 -3.21 4.98
N LEU A 12 -16.09 -3.46 3.86
CA LEU A 12 -15.78 -2.47 2.83
C LEU A 12 -16.34 -2.93 1.49
N ILE A 13 -17.34 -2.21 1.01
CA ILE A 13 -17.82 -2.34 -0.36
C ILE A 13 -16.99 -1.46 -1.29
N SER A 14 -16.51 -2.04 -2.39
CA SER A 14 -15.59 -1.36 -3.30
C SER A 14 -16.09 -1.44 -4.74
N PRO A 15 -16.53 -0.32 -5.34
CA PRO A 15 -16.89 -0.26 -6.75
C PRO A 15 -15.73 -0.59 -7.69
N ALA A 16 -14.49 -0.30 -7.26
CA ALA A 16 -13.29 -0.56 -8.03
C ALA A 16 -12.97 -2.06 -8.13
N THR A 17 -13.07 -2.78 -7.01
CA THR A 17 -12.82 -4.24 -6.98
C THR A 17 -14.08 -5.07 -7.24
N LYS A 18 -15.26 -4.43 -7.26
CA LYS A 18 -16.59 -5.08 -7.35
C LYS A 18 -16.78 -6.18 -6.30
N CYS A 19 -16.26 -5.95 -5.09
CA CYS A 19 -16.38 -6.88 -3.97
C CYS A 19 -16.71 -6.17 -2.66
N ILE A 20 -17.30 -6.91 -1.72
CA ILE A 20 -17.36 -6.60 -0.29
C ILE A 20 -16.24 -7.37 0.40
N HIS A 21 -15.40 -6.63 1.12
CA HIS A 21 -14.25 -7.14 1.86
C HIS A 21 -14.52 -7.08 3.36
N LEU A 22 -14.21 -8.14 4.07
CA LEU A 22 -14.19 -8.21 5.53
C LEU A 22 -12.75 -8.00 6.01
N HIS A 23 -12.57 -7.17 7.04
CA HIS A 23 -11.30 -6.84 7.65
C HIS A 23 -11.37 -6.92 9.18
N ASN A 24 -10.24 -7.21 9.83
CA ASN A 24 -10.07 -7.06 11.28
C ASN A 24 -8.87 -6.16 11.63
N GLU A 25 -8.66 -5.92 12.92
CA GLU A 25 -7.56 -5.08 13.45
C GLU A 25 -6.16 -5.62 13.15
N ASN A 26 -6.04 -6.93 12.98
CA ASN A 26 -4.77 -7.59 12.65
C ASN A 26 -4.41 -7.47 11.17
N ASN A 27 -5.09 -6.58 10.41
CA ASN A 27 -4.92 -6.37 8.97
C ASN A 27 -5.18 -7.65 8.12
N GLN A 28 -5.88 -8.63 8.69
CA GLN A 28 -6.36 -9.78 7.94
C GLN A 28 -7.59 -9.36 7.15
N ARG A 29 -7.72 -9.89 5.93
CA ARG A 29 -8.86 -9.60 5.07
C ARG A 29 -9.38 -10.82 4.33
N LYS A 30 -10.65 -10.77 3.96
CA LYS A 30 -11.30 -11.74 3.09
C LYS A 30 -12.25 -11.03 2.13
N ALA A 31 -12.12 -11.28 0.84
CA ALA A 31 -13.19 -10.94 -0.11
C ALA A 31 -14.35 -11.95 0.09
N ILE A 32 -15.48 -11.50 0.64
CA ILE A 32 -16.60 -12.38 1.03
C ILE A 32 -17.70 -12.43 -0.04
N ILE A 33 -17.89 -11.35 -0.81
CA ILE A 33 -18.82 -11.30 -1.94
C ILE A 33 -18.13 -10.55 -3.07
N CYS A 34 -18.11 -11.11 -4.28
CA CYS A 34 -17.47 -10.51 -5.46
C CYS A 34 -18.39 -10.57 -6.69
N ASN A 35 -17.94 -9.95 -7.79
CA ASN A 35 -18.72 -9.78 -9.03
C ASN A 35 -19.96 -8.89 -8.86
N LEU A 36 -19.90 -7.94 -7.92
CA LEU A 36 -20.97 -7.01 -7.65
C LEU A 36 -21.23 -6.09 -8.84
N PHE A 37 -22.50 -5.84 -9.15
CA PHE A 37 -22.89 -4.93 -10.22
C PHE A 37 -23.17 -3.52 -9.67
N LYS A 38 -22.31 -2.55 -10.04
CA LYS A 38 -22.38 -1.15 -9.58
C LYS A 38 -22.71 -1.03 -8.07
N PRO A 39 -21.92 -1.68 -7.19
CA PRO A 39 -22.24 -1.70 -5.77
C PRO A 39 -22.16 -0.30 -5.15
N LYS A 40 -23.08 0.01 -4.23
CA LYS A 40 -23.14 1.29 -3.52
C LYS A 40 -23.17 1.13 -2.01
N SER A 41 -24.07 1.81 -1.31
CA SER A 41 -24.14 1.86 0.15
C SER A 41 -24.17 0.44 0.76
N LEU A 42 -23.56 0.31 1.94
CA LEU A 42 -23.42 -0.94 2.70
C LEU A 42 -23.68 -0.63 4.18
N ILE A 43 -24.58 -1.40 4.78
CA ILE A 43 -24.91 -1.36 6.20
C ILE A 43 -24.72 -2.75 6.81
N VAL A 44 -24.31 -2.78 8.07
CA VAL A 44 -24.32 -3.96 8.93
C VAL A 44 -25.54 -3.83 9.84
N ASP A 45 -26.43 -4.80 9.80
CA ASP A 45 -27.56 -4.92 10.71
C ASP A 45 -27.15 -5.88 11.84
N TYR A 46 -26.77 -5.30 12.99
CA TYR A 46 -26.24 -6.07 14.12
C TYR A 46 -27.31 -6.89 14.85
N LYS A 47 -28.57 -6.43 14.83
CA LYS A 47 -29.69 -7.13 15.49
C LYS A 47 -29.99 -8.46 14.82
N PHE A 48 -29.86 -8.50 13.49
CA PHE A 48 -30.12 -9.69 12.68
C PHE A 48 -28.85 -10.32 12.08
N TYR A 49 -27.66 -9.85 12.46
CA TYR A 49 -26.36 -10.37 12.00
C TYR A 49 -26.28 -10.54 10.47
N ARG A 50 -26.63 -9.47 9.74
CA ARG A 50 -26.67 -9.49 8.26
C ARG A 50 -26.06 -8.24 7.64
N LEU A 51 -25.53 -8.40 6.44
CA LEU A 51 -25.12 -7.29 5.58
C LEU A 51 -26.31 -6.89 4.72
N ILE A 52 -26.44 -5.59 4.46
CA ILE A 52 -27.42 -5.03 3.53
C ILE A 52 -26.69 -4.07 2.60
N TRP A 53 -26.82 -4.25 1.30
CA TRP A 53 -26.17 -3.39 0.32
C TRP A 53 -27.03 -3.14 -0.90
N VAL A 54 -26.64 -2.13 -1.68
CA VAL A 54 -27.28 -1.76 -2.93
C VAL A 54 -26.44 -2.21 -4.13
N GLU A 55 -27.09 -2.85 -5.10
CA GLU A 55 -26.58 -3.08 -6.45
C GLU A 55 -27.56 -2.48 -7.47
N GLU A 56 -27.16 -1.34 -8.05
CA GLU A 56 -28.00 -0.55 -8.97
C GLU A 56 -29.40 -0.23 -8.42
N ASN A 57 -30.42 -0.99 -8.80
CA ASN A 57 -31.82 -0.84 -8.38
C ASN A 57 -32.28 -1.91 -7.39
N THR A 58 -31.39 -2.74 -6.87
CA THR A 58 -31.71 -3.82 -5.93
C THR A 58 -31.06 -3.59 -4.57
N ILE A 59 -31.80 -3.92 -3.51
CA ILE A 59 -31.27 -4.07 -2.16
C ILE A 59 -31.11 -5.56 -1.92
N LYS A 60 -29.90 -5.97 -1.57
CA LYS A 60 -29.57 -7.35 -1.24
C LYS A 60 -29.15 -7.48 0.20
N THR A 61 -29.26 -8.71 0.72
CA THR A 61 -28.77 -9.06 2.04
C THR A 61 -28.05 -10.40 2.03
N SER A 62 -27.22 -10.62 3.04
CA SER A 62 -26.49 -11.85 3.29
C SER A 62 -26.20 -11.96 4.78
N THR A 63 -25.70 -13.10 5.24
CA THR A 63 -25.02 -13.18 6.53
C THR A 63 -23.82 -12.22 6.58
N LEU A 64 -23.26 -11.98 7.78
CA LEU A 64 -22.03 -11.19 7.95
C LEU A 64 -20.79 -11.79 7.26
N THR A 65 -20.82 -13.09 6.93
CA THR A 65 -19.76 -13.81 6.21
C THR A 65 -20.00 -13.88 4.70
N GLY A 66 -21.12 -13.34 4.21
CA GLY A 66 -21.43 -13.23 2.78
C GLY A 66 -22.15 -14.45 2.20
N SER A 67 -22.61 -15.37 3.04
CA SER A 67 -23.45 -16.51 2.64
C SER A 67 -24.94 -16.15 2.58
N ASP A 68 -25.75 -16.99 1.94
CA ASP A 68 -27.22 -16.84 1.85
C ASP A 68 -27.67 -15.50 1.23
N ILE A 69 -27.06 -15.13 0.10
CA ILE A 69 -27.38 -13.88 -0.60
C ILE A 69 -28.83 -13.92 -1.10
N LYS A 70 -29.62 -12.93 -0.66
CA LYS A 70 -31.04 -12.76 -1.01
C LYS A 70 -31.31 -11.35 -1.52
N VAL A 71 -32.26 -11.21 -2.43
CA VAL A 71 -32.81 -9.90 -2.83
C VAL A 71 -33.89 -9.52 -1.81
N LEU A 72 -33.69 -8.42 -1.10
CA LEU A 72 -34.68 -7.88 -0.16
C LEU A 72 -35.73 -7.03 -0.89
N PHE A 73 -35.30 -6.26 -1.88
CA PHE A 73 -36.17 -5.34 -2.59
C PHE A 73 -35.59 -5.01 -3.97
N GLN A 74 -36.46 -4.76 -4.94
CA GLN A 74 -36.10 -4.25 -6.26
C GLN A 74 -36.96 -3.03 -6.58
N ALA A 75 -36.30 -1.94 -6.93
CA ALA A 75 -36.92 -0.67 -7.29
C ALA A 75 -37.01 -0.50 -8.81
N GLU A 76 -37.89 0.43 -9.21
CA GLU A 76 -38.07 0.86 -10.60
C GLU A 76 -36.85 1.61 -11.16
N SER A 77 -36.06 2.22 -10.28
CA SER A 77 -34.92 3.08 -10.61
C SER A 77 -33.76 2.83 -9.64
N GLU A 78 -32.63 3.48 -9.90
CA GLU A 78 -31.41 3.35 -9.14
C GLU A 78 -31.60 3.72 -7.66
N ILE A 79 -31.27 2.79 -6.77
CA ILE A 79 -31.30 3.01 -5.33
C ILE A 79 -29.99 3.70 -4.91
N ARG A 80 -30.07 4.60 -3.94
CA ARG A 80 -28.89 5.31 -3.43
C ARG A 80 -28.69 5.04 -1.94
N GLY A 81 -28.62 6.07 -1.12
CA GLY A 81 -28.31 5.94 0.31
C GLY A 81 -29.23 4.94 1.01
N LEU A 82 -28.68 4.28 2.02
CA LEU A 82 -29.42 3.42 2.94
C LEU A 82 -29.31 4.02 4.34
N ALA A 83 -30.37 3.90 5.15
CA ALA A 83 -30.32 4.16 6.58
C ALA A 83 -31.15 3.11 7.30
N LEU A 84 -30.62 2.56 8.39
CA LEU A 84 -31.30 1.57 9.22
C LEU A 84 -31.62 2.17 10.58
N ASP A 85 -32.89 2.13 10.95
CA ASP A 85 -33.36 2.41 12.31
C ASP A 85 -33.49 1.09 13.08
N TYR A 86 -32.71 0.97 14.15
CA TYR A 86 -32.69 -0.24 14.98
C TYR A 86 -33.84 -0.31 15.99
N SER A 87 -34.51 0.81 16.26
CA SER A 87 -35.60 0.86 17.25
C SER A 87 -36.86 0.16 16.75
N ASP A 88 -37.12 0.23 15.45
CA ASP A 88 -38.31 -0.33 14.80
C ASP A 88 -37.98 -1.20 13.56
N ASP A 89 -36.70 -1.55 13.36
CA ASP A 89 -36.19 -2.35 12.24
C ASP A 89 -36.54 -1.76 10.86
N SER A 90 -36.64 -0.43 10.76
CA SER A 90 -36.98 0.25 9.52
C SER A 90 -35.77 0.54 8.64
N LEU A 91 -35.76 -0.08 7.45
CA LEU A 91 -34.79 0.24 6.40
C LEU A 91 -35.34 1.37 5.51
N TYR A 92 -34.65 2.49 5.51
CA TYR A 92 -34.90 3.64 4.66
C TYR A 92 -33.93 3.68 3.49
N PHE A 93 -34.42 4.06 2.32
CA PHE A 93 -33.62 4.17 1.11
C PHE A 93 -34.18 5.23 0.16
N SER A 94 -33.32 5.80 -0.68
CA SER A 94 -33.76 6.77 -1.70
C SER A 94 -33.80 6.17 -3.09
N VAL A 95 -34.85 6.54 -3.83
CA VAL A 95 -35.05 6.21 -5.24
C VAL A 95 -35.56 7.47 -5.92
N ASP A 96 -34.83 7.94 -6.93
CA ASP A 96 -35.08 9.22 -7.60
C ASP A 96 -35.15 10.39 -6.60
N GLU A 97 -36.29 11.09 -6.54
CA GLU A 97 -36.57 12.20 -5.61
C GLU A 97 -37.45 11.75 -4.42
N LYS A 98 -37.48 10.46 -4.10
CA LYS A 98 -38.28 9.89 -3.02
C LYS A 98 -37.40 9.20 -1.99
N ILE A 99 -37.78 9.29 -0.72
CA ILE A 99 -37.28 8.43 0.35
C ILE A 99 -38.40 7.48 0.73
N ARG A 100 -38.07 6.18 0.76
CA ARG A 100 -38.98 5.08 1.05
C ARG A 100 -38.50 4.32 2.27
N SER A 101 -39.44 3.75 3.02
CA SER A 101 -39.18 2.77 4.07
C SER A 101 -39.71 1.41 3.66
N LEU A 102 -38.89 0.36 3.77
CA LEU A 102 -39.31 -1.01 3.47
C LEU A 102 -40.28 -1.55 4.53
N SER A 103 -39.98 -1.30 5.81
CA SER A 103 -40.71 -1.89 6.94
C SER A 103 -42.04 -1.17 7.21
N ASN A 104 -42.04 0.16 7.14
CA ASN A 104 -43.22 0.97 7.47
C ASN A 104 -44.03 1.39 6.23
N ASN A 105 -43.60 1.03 5.02
CA ASN A 105 -44.19 1.45 3.73
C ASN A 105 -44.42 2.97 3.61
N ILE A 106 -43.60 3.76 4.32
CA ILE A 106 -43.64 5.23 4.26
C ILE A 106 -42.93 5.67 2.98
N THR A 107 -43.51 6.63 2.27
CA THR A 107 -42.86 7.31 1.15
C THR A 107 -43.09 8.80 1.26
N PHE A 108 -42.03 9.59 1.17
CA PHE A 108 -42.13 11.04 1.08
C PHE A 108 -41.20 11.58 -0.01
N HIS A 109 -41.58 12.73 -0.56
CA HIS A 109 -40.86 13.41 -1.62
C HIS A 109 -39.80 14.33 -1.03
N VAL A 110 -38.61 14.25 -1.61
CA VAL A 110 -37.55 15.23 -1.41
C VAL A 110 -37.85 16.43 -2.32
N LYS A 111 -37.35 17.62 -1.96
CA LYS A 111 -37.54 18.83 -2.76
C LYS A 111 -37.02 18.63 -4.20
N GLU A 112 -37.73 19.17 -5.19
CA GLU A 112 -37.37 19.04 -6.60
C GLU A 112 -35.94 19.57 -6.86
N GLY A 113 -35.17 18.82 -7.67
CA GLY A 113 -33.78 19.16 -7.98
C GLY A 113 -32.77 18.81 -6.88
N TRP A 114 -33.20 18.07 -5.86
CA TRP A 114 -32.31 17.50 -4.84
C TRP A 114 -31.99 16.04 -5.17
N ASN A 115 -30.72 15.78 -5.47
CA ASN A 115 -30.23 14.43 -5.72
C ASN A 115 -29.61 13.85 -4.43
N VAL A 116 -30.30 12.90 -3.80
CA VAL A 116 -29.81 12.22 -2.61
C VAL A 116 -28.58 11.37 -2.94
N THR A 117 -27.47 11.57 -2.24
CA THR A 117 -26.24 10.78 -2.44
C THR A 117 -26.05 9.70 -1.38
N ASP A 118 -26.34 10.00 -0.12
CA ASP A 118 -26.28 9.04 0.99
C ASP A 118 -27.22 9.48 2.14
N MET A 119 -27.45 8.61 3.12
CA MET A 119 -28.29 8.94 4.28
C MET A 119 -27.87 8.18 5.54
N ALA A 120 -28.23 8.72 6.69
CA ALA A 120 -27.95 8.13 8.00
C ALA A 120 -29.12 8.38 8.96
N PHE A 121 -29.31 7.46 9.90
CA PHE A 121 -30.36 7.54 10.91
C PHE A 121 -29.88 8.24 12.18
N TYR A 122 -30.74 9.07 12.80
CA TYR A 122 -30.48 9.73 14.08
C TYR A 122 -31.76 10.06 14.85
N GLY A 123 -32.08 9.24 15.86
CA GLY A 123 -33.23 9.46 16.74
C GLY A 123 -34.55 9.45 15.95
N ASN A 124 -35.25 10.58 15.90
CA ASN A 124 -36.48 10.70 15.09
C ASN A 124 -36.23 11.26 13.67
N LEU A 125 -34.97 11.44 13.30
CA LEU A 125 -34.57 12.13 12.08
C LEU A 125 -33.77 11.22 11.14
N LEU A 126 -33.87 11.52 9.85
CA LEU A 126 -32.97 11.06 8.82
C LEU A 126 -32.08 12.23 8.43
N ALA A 127 -30.76 12.07 8.59
CA ALA A 127 -29.82 12.98 7.96
C ALA A 127 -29.57 12.51 6.53
N VAL A 128 -29.75 13.39 5.57
CA VAL A 128 -29.70 13.07 4.14
C VAL A 128 -28.68 13.98 3.47
N ALA A 129 -27.70 13.36 2.82
CA ALA A 129 -26.75 14.06 1.99
C ALA A 129 -27.36 14.29 0.61
N VAL A 130 -27.34 15.54 0.15
CA VAL A 130 -27.99 15.97 -1.08
C VAL A 130 -27.01 16.77 -1.93
N LYS A 131 -27.04 16.52 -3.24
CA LYS A 131 -26.43 17.39 -4.25
C LYS A 131 -27.53 18.13 -5.00
N THR A 132 -27.49 19.45 -4.96
CA THR A 132 -28.47 20.29 -5.68
C THR A 132 -28.10 20.46 -7.16
N THR A 133 -29.07 20.91 -7.97
CA THR A 133 -28.88 21.31 -9.38
C THR A 133 -27.77 22.34 -9.56
N ALA A 134 -27.57 23.25 -8.60
CA ALA A 134 -26.48 24.22 -8.58
C ALA A 134 -25.12 23.62 -8.18
N ALA A 135 -25.01 22.28 -8.12
CA ALA A 135 -23.84 21.54 -7.67
C ALA A 135 -23.33 21.95 -6.28
N ARG A 136 -24.25 22.28 -5.37
CA ARG A 136 -23.94 22.52 -3.94
C ARG A 136 -24.28 21.28 -3.13
N GLY A 137 -23.39 20.90 -2.22
CA GLY A 137 -23.63 19.85 -1.23
C GLY A 137 -24.41 20.39 -0.03
N LEU A 138 -25.49 19.70 0.33
CA LEU A 138 -26.30 19.97 1.52
C LEU A 138 -26.39 18.72 2.39
N ILE A 139 -26.48 18.93 3.71
CA ILE A 139 -26.92 17.92 4.66
C ILE A 139 -28.26 18.41 5.21
N VAL A 140 -29.31 17.62 5.05
CA VAL A 140 -30.66 17.98 5.50
C VAL A 140 -31.16 16.97 6.52
N PHE A 141 -31.82 17.47 7.57
CA PHE A 141 -32.42 16.64 8.60
C PHE A 141 -33.93 16.60 8.38
N ILE A 142 -34.45 15.40 8.16
CA ILE A 142 -35.84 15.16 7.80
C ILE A 142 -36.50 14.33 8.90
N ASP A 143 -37.70 14.71 9.33
CA ASP A 143 -38.50 13.90 10.23
C ASP A 143 -38.89 12.57 9.57
N LYS A 144 -38.55 11.44 10.21
CA LYS A 144 -38.67 10.10 9.60
C LYS A 144 -40.12 9.65 9.34
N ARG A 145 -41.10 10.31 9.97
CA ARG A 145 -42.53 9.93 9.91
C ARG A 145 -43.30 10.81 8.92
N THR A 146 -43.02 12.11 8.94
CA THR A 146 -43.75 13.13 8.17
C THR A 146 -43.03 13.52 6.88
N GLY A 147 -41.72 13.29 6.78
CA GLY A 147 -40.90 13.74 5.65
C GLY A 147 -40.62 15.25 5.67
N ARG A 148 -40.97 15.96 6.75
CA ARG A 148 -40.74 17.40 6.88
C ARG A 148 -39.25 17.68 7.09
N VAL A 149 -38.69 18.58 6.27
CA VAL A 149 -37.34 19.10 6.48
C VAL A 149 -37.35 20.01 7.71
N LEU A 150 -36.55 19.66 8.71
CA LEU A 150 -36.44 20.42 9.97
C LEU A 150 -35.22 21.33 9.98
N ARG A 151 -34.11 20.89 9.37
CA ARG A 151 -32.87 21.68 9.30
C ARG A 151 -32.16 21.42 7.98
N GLU A 152 -31.50 22.46 7.49
CA GLU A 152 -30.62 22.40 6.31
C GLU A 152 -29.26 22.96 6.70
N HIS A 153 -28.20 22.21 6.43
CA HIS A 153 -26.83 22.64 6.63
C HIS A 153 -26.09 22.61 5.30
N SER A 154 -25.55 23.77 4.93
CA SER A 154 -24.72 23.92 3.73
C SER A 154 -23.32 24.33 4.12
N LYS A 155 -22.32 23.73 3.47
CA LYS A 155 -20.93 24.18 3.62
C LYS A 155 -20.47 24.85 2.32
N GLU A 156 -19.93 26.06 2.45
CA GLU A 156 -19.40 26.79 1.30
C GLU A 156 -18.31 25.99 0.58
N ASN A 157 -18.31 26.07 -0.75
CA ASN A 157 -17.35 25.40 -1.63
C ASN A 157 -17.38 23.86 -1.61
N VAL A 158 -18.39 23.22 -1.01
CA VAL A 158 -18.59 21.76 -1.08
C VAL A 158 -19.57 21.43 -2.21
N LYS A 159 -19.13 20.59 -3.17
CA LYS A 159 -19.90 20.24 -4.37
C LYS A 159 -20.87 19.06 -4.19
N GLY A 160 -20.74 18.35 -3.08
CA GLY A 160 -21.52 17.17 -2.74
C GLY A 160 -20.83 16.38 -1.63
N PHE A 161 -21.58 15.48 -1.01
CA PHE A 161 -21.06 14.57 0.01
C PHE A 161 -21.11 13.14 -0.54
N GLY A 162 -19.99 12.42 -0.45
CA GLY A 162 -19.88 11.07 -0.99
C GLY A 162 -20.46 9.99 -0.08
N SER A 163 -20.39 10.18 1.23
CA SER A 163 -21.02 9.31 2.22
C SER A 163 -21.33 10.11 3.49
N LEU A 164 -22.34 9.67 4.22
CA LEU A 164 -22.80 10.28 5.47
C LEU A 164 -22.89 9.22 6.56
N SER A 165 -22.40 9.54 7.75
CA SER A 165 -22.51 8.67 8.92
C SER A 165 -22.65 9.54 10.16
N ILE A 166 -23.35 9.03 11.16
CA ILE A 166 -23.61 9.75 12.40
C ILE A 166 -22.88 9.04 13.53
N PHE A 167 -22.08 9.80 14.26
CA PHE A 167 -21.32 9.33 15.39
C PHE A 167 -21.98 9.83 16.68
N ASN A 168 -22.54 8.93 17.47
CA ASN A 168 -23.09 9.24 18.78
C ASN A 168 -22.27 8.52 19.85
N TYR A 169 -21.54 9.28 20.66
CA TYR A 169 -20.65 8.76 21.71
C TYR A 169 -21.42 8.05 22.83
N ASN A 170 -22.66 8.47 23.11
CA ASN A 170 -23.47 7.98 24.23
C ASN A 170 -24.47 6.87 23.83
N GLY A 171 -24.70 6.68 22.52
CA GLY A 171 -25.78 5.83 22.00
C GLY A 171 -25.44 4.35 21.81
N TRP A 172 -24.21 3.93 22.08
CA TRP A 172 -23.73 2.56 21.80
C TRP A 172 -23.20 1.83 23.06
N ARG A 173 -23.89 2.00 24.19
CA ARG A 173 -23.77 1.03 25.30
C ARG A 173 -24.78 -0.09 25.06
N SER A 174 -24.32 -1.20 24.51
CA SER A 174 -25.06 -2.46 24.58
C SER A 174 -25.01 -2.94 26.02
N ASP A 175 -26.09 -2.75 26.77
CA ASP A 175 -26.20 -3.21 28.17
C ASP A 175 -26.45 -4.73 28.29
N ASN A 176 -26.37 -5.51 27.21
CA ASN A 176 -26.70 -6.95 27.25
C ASN A 176 -25.94 -7.83 26.24
N ILE A 177 -24.63 -7.72 26.16
CA ILE A 177 -23.80 -8.84 25.66
C ILE A 177 -22.72 -9.15 26.69
N SER A 178 -23.13 -9.92 27.69
CA SER A 178 -22.23 -10.56 28.61
C SER A 178 -21.28 -11.50 27.85
N SER A 179 -20.01 -11.41 28.22
CA SER A 179 -18.86 -12.18 27.76
C SER A 179 -18.24 -11.72 26.44
N ALA A 180 -17.04 -11.16 26.57
CA ALA A 180 -15.93 -11.54 25.71
C ALA A 180 -15.90 -13.08 25.62
N ARG A 181 -16.69 -13.66 24.71
CA ARG A 181 -16.52 -15.05 24.30
C ARG A 181 -15.14 -15.07 23.66
N SER A 182 -14.18 -15.70 24.34
CA SER A 182 -12.86 -15.95 23.79
C SER A 182 -13.05 -16.52 22.39
N CYS A 183 -12.75 -15.72 21.36
CA CYS A 183 -12.94 -16.17 20.01
C CYS A 183 -11.75 -17.07 19.62
N PRO A 184 -11.97 -18.36 19.37
CA PRO A 184 -10.90 -19.31 19.11
C PRO A 184 -10.39 -19.27 17.66
N CYS A 185 -10.96 -18.40 16.81
CA CYS A 185 -10.60 -18.33 15.39
C CYS A 185 -9.14 -17.91 15.20
N GLN A 186 -8.42 -18.64 14.35
CA GLN A 186 -7.03 -18.35 14.00
C GLN A 186 -6.87 -17.04 13.20
N HIS A 187 -7.87 -16.71 12.37
CA HIS A 187 -7.86 -15.50 11.55
C HIS A 187 -8.98 -14.53 11.97
N ILE A 188 -10.08 -14.47 11.22
CA ILE A 188 -11.13 -13.47 11.43
C ILE A 188 -12.30 -14.11 12.16
N CYS A 189 -12.78 -13.44 13.20
CA CYS A 189 -13.91 -13.85 14.01
C CYS A 189 -15.12 -12.99 13.67
N VAL A 190 -16.16 -13.59 13.10
CA VAL A 190 -17.37 -12.85 12.70
C VAL A 190 -18.52 -13.21 13.65
N PRO A 191 -19.20 -12.23 14.28
CA PRO A 191 -20.30 -12.53 15.18
C PRO A 191 -21.51 -13.12 14.43
N SER A 192 -22.28 -13.94 15.12
CA SER A 192 -23.54 -14.53 14.65
C SER A 192 -24.55 -14.58 15.80
N PHE A 193 -25.83 -14.87 15.51
CA PHE A 193 -26.96 -14.77 16.46
C PHE A 193 -26.68 -15.30 17.87
N ASP A 194 -25.98 -16.43 18.00
CA ASP A 194 -25.62 -17.03 19.29
C ASP A 194 -24.19 -17.59 19.34
N SER A 195 -23.32 -17.23 18.40
CA SER A 195 -21.97 -17.79 18.26
C SER A 195 -21.04 -16.86 17.47
N PHE A 196 -19.92 -17.39 17.01
CA PHE A 196 -19.05 -16.78 16.01
C PHE A 196 -18.88 -17.73 14.82
N GLU A 197 -18.58 -17.16 13.66
CA GLU A 197 -18.14 -17.87 12.47
C GLU A 197 -16.68 -17.51 12.19
N CYS A 198 -15.82 -18.52 12.04
CA CYS A 198 -14.42 -18.31 11.72
C CYS A 198 -14.23 -18.17 10.21
N VAL A 199 -13.71 -17.01 9.80
CA VAL A 199 -13.40 -16.71 8.41
C VAL A 199 -11.90 -16.68 8.22
N CYS A 200 -11.41 -17.51 7.31
CA CYS A 200 -10.00 -17.52 6.93
C CYS A 200 -9.71 -16.42 5.91
N GLN A 201 -8.60 -15.70 6.12
CA GLN A 201 -8.13 -14.66 5.21
C GLN A 201 -7.90 -15.18 3.78
N ASP A 202 -7.78 -14.27 2.82
CA ASP A 202 -7.55 -14.59 1.41
C ASP A 202 -6.38 -15.60 1.22
N GLY A 203 -6.61 -16.63 0.41
CA GLY A 203 -5.65 -17.71 0.14
C GLY A 203 -5.59 -18.82 1.19
N TYR A 204 -6.45 -18.76 2.21
CA TYR A 204 -6.69 -19.84 3.18
C TYR A 204 -8.13 -20.35 3.13
N GLN A 205 -8.32 -21.57 3.60
CA GLN A 205 -9.59 -22.23 3.85
C GLN A 205 -9.66 -22.72 5.29
N THR A 206 -10.88 -22.87 5.78
CA THR A 206 -11.15 -23.45 7.10
C THR A 206 -10.64 -24.89 7.13
N ASN A 207 -9.95 -25.26 8.21
CA ASN A 207 -9.47 -26.62 8.39
C ASN A 207 -10.68 -27.55 8.64
N PRO A 208 -10.85 -28.64 7.84
CA PRO A 208 -11.98 -29.56 8.00
C PRO A 208 -12.05 -30.25 9.38
N GLU A 209 -10.91 -30.50 10.02
CA GLU A 209 -10.82 -31.16 11.32
C GLU A 209 -11.05 -30.18 12.49
N ASN A 210 -10.73 -28.90 12.29
CA ASN A 210 -10.89 -27.87 13.31
C ASN A 210 -11.35 -26.57 12.65
N GLY A 211 -12.65 -26.28 12.74
CA GLY A 211 -13.29 -25.10 12.15
C GLY A 211 -12.71 -23.75 12.63
N ASN A 212 -11.94 -23.74 13.72
CA ASN A 212 -11.28 -22.54 14.24
C ASN A 212 -9.89 -22.31 13.63
N LYS A 213 -9.31 -23.30 12.96
CA LYS A 213 -8.01 -23.20 12.31
C LYS A 213 -8.15 -22.96 10.81
N CYS A 214 -7.13 -22.33 10.24
CA CYS A 214 -7.05 -22.01 8.83
C CYS A 214 -5.85 -22.70 8.20
N SER A 215 -6.07 -23.30 7.04
CA SER A 215 -5.05 -23.98 6.25
C SER A 215 -4.86 -23.29 4.89
N PRO A 216 -3.63 -23.27 4.34
CA PRO A 216 -3.40 -22.78 2.98
C PRO A 216 -4.30 -23.44 1.95
N ASN A 217 -4.73 -22.69 0.94
CA ASN A 217 -5.34 -23.26 -0.28
C ASN A 217 -4.25 -23.81 -1.22
N THR A 218 -3.49 -24.80 -0.77
CA THR A 218 -2.38 -25.36 -1.54
C THR A 218 -2.84 -25.92 -2.88
N PHE A 219 -2.06 -25.68 -3.93
CA PHE A 219 -2.27 -26.25 -5.26
C PHE A 219 -0.94 -26.74 -5.86
N ASN A 220 -1.02 -27.84 -6.61
CA ASN A 220 0.13 -28.58 -7.13
C ASN A 220 0.39 -28.28 -8.61
N ASP A 221 0.37 -27.01 -9.00
CA ASP A 221 0.76 -26.61 -10.35
C ASP A 221 2.29 -26.65 -10.45
N THR A 222 2.79 -27.18 -11.57
CA THR A 222 4.23 -27.25 -11.84
C THR A 222 4.81 -25.88 -12.19
N SER A 223 4.00 -25.02 -12.82
CA SER A 223 4.35 -23.65 -13.16
C SER A 223 3.43 -22.66 -12.46
N TYR A 224 4.00 -21.67 -11.79
CA TYR A 224 3.27 -20.70 -10.99
C TYR A 224 4.05 -19.40 -10.83
N LEU A 225 3.37 -18.35 -10.39
CA LEU A 225 3.99 -17.09 -10.00
C LEU A 225 4.26 -17.06 -8.50
N LEU A 226 5.38 -16.47 -8.11
CA LEU A 226 5.61 -16.00 -6.74
C LEU A 226 5.55 -14.48 -6.72
N ILE A 227 4.80 -13.91 -5.77
CA ILE A 227 4.62 -12.47 -5.63
C ILE A 227 4.88 -12.04 -4.19
N ALA A 228 5.82 -11.11 -4.00
CA ALA A 228 6.04 -10.47 -2.71
C ALA A 228 5.13 -9.23 -2.56
N ASP A 229 4.26 -9.23 -1.56
CA ASP A 229 3.38 -8.11 -1.23
C ASP A 229 3.70 -7.59 0.18
N ASP A 230 4.32 -6.42 0.27
CA ASP A 230 4.83 -5.89 1.55
C ASP A 230 3.72 -5.28 2.41
N TYR A 231 2.58 -4.92 1.83
CA TYR A 231 1.42 -4.43 2.57
C TYR A 231 0.55 -5.58 3.10
N LYS A 232 0.57 -6.72 2.41
CA LYS A 232 -0.08 -7.97 2.84
C LYS A 232 0.83 -8.83 3.72
N ASN A 233 2.07 -8.41 3.97
CA ASN A 233 3.07 -9.11 4.77
C ASN A 233 3.26 -10.58 4.32
N ALA A 234 3.17 -10.84 3.01
CA ALA A 234 3.10 -12.21 2.51
C ALA A 234 3.76 -12.35 1.13
N ILE A 235 4.30 -13.56 0.89
CA ILE A 235 4.67 -14.03 -0.44
C ILE A 235 3.59 -15.00 -0.90
N TYR A 236 2.98 -14.74 -2.05
CA TYR A 236 1.89 -15.56 -2.62
C TYR A 236 2.40 -16.45 -3.74
N LYS A 237 1.96 -17.71 -3.73
CA LYS A 237 1.96 -18.61 -4.87
C LYS A 237 0.66 -18.42 -5.66
N ILE A 238 0.73 -18.21 -6.97
CA ILE A 238 -0.45 -17.97 -7.83
C ILE A 238 -0.35 -18.84 -9.09
N SER A 239 -1.43 -19.50 -9.47
CA SER A 239 -1.50 -20.25 -10.72
C SER A 239 -1.39 -19.31 -11.93
N LEU A 240 -0.88 -19.79 -13.07
CA LEU A 240 -0.73 -18.97 -14.28
C LEU A 240 -2.07 -18.51 -14.89
N ASP A 241 -3.17 -19.18 -14.57
CA ASP A 241 -4.54 -18.76 -14.93
C ASP A 241 -5.12 -17.72 -13.94
N PHE A 242 -4.36 -17.35 -12.89
CA PHE A 242 -4.73 -16.43 -11.83
C PHE A 242 -5.98 -16.82 -11.04
N LYS A 243 -6.51 -18.04 -11.19
CA LYS A 243 -7.72 -18.50 -10.48
C LYS A 243 -7.40 -19.02 -9.09
N LYS A 244 -6.23 -19.63 -8.91
CA LYS A 244 -5.79 -20.21 -7.65
C LYS A 244 -4.66 -19.39 -7.07
N TYR A 245 -4.67 -19.27 -5.76
CA TYR A 245 -3.61 -18.62 -5.03
C TYR A 245 -3.60 -19.08 -3.60
N SER A 246 -2.41 -19.09 -3.03
CA SER A 246 -2.18 -19.37 -1.62
C SER A 246 -0.98 -18.58 -1.16
N PRO A 247 -0.92 -18.15 0.10
CA PRO A 247 0.35 -17.74 0.66
C PRO A 247 1.31 -18.92 0.61
N VAL A 248 2.59 -18.65 0.42
CA VAL A 248 3.65 -19.62 0.67
C VAL A 248 3.70 -19.80 2.19
N LEU A 249 3.16 -20.91 2.69
CA LEU A 249 2.95 -21.10 4.12
C LEU A 249 4.07 -21.85 4.80
N ASN A 250 4.66 -21.18 5.81
CA ASN A 250 4.94 -21.74 7.14
C ASN A 250 5.29 -20.64 8.17
N LEU A 251 4.58 -19.50 8.17
CA LEU A 251 5.03 -18.32 8.93
C LEU A 251 3.97 -17.84 9.90
N GLN A 252 3.98 -18.48 11.07
CA GLN A 252 3.79 -17.73 12.31
C GLN A 252 4.98 -16.77 12.49
N PRO A 253 4.73 -15.56 13.01
CA PRO A 253 4.95 -14.30 12.31
C PRO A 253 6.44 -14.03 12.03
N THR A 254 6.90 -14.26 10.79
CA THR A 254 8.28 -13.92 10.38
C THR A 254 8.37 -13.30 8.98
N PHE A 255 7.25 -13.03 8.30
CA PHE A 255 7.22 -12.02 7.24
C PHE A 255 6.63 -10.74 7.81
N THR A 256 7.44 -9.70 7.87
CA THR A 256 6.92 -8.37 8.19
C THR A 256 6.63 -7.61 6.93
N ARG A 257 7.60 -7.44 6.02
CA ARG A 257 7.41 -6.66 4.78
C ARG A 257 8.31 -7.17 3.65
N PRO A 258 7.95 -8.30 3.00
CA PRO A 258 8.79 -8.91 1.97
C PRO A 258 8.82 -8.07 0.68
N VAL A 259 10.03 -7.80 0.19
CA VAL A 259 10.34 -7.20 -1.11
C VAL A 259 11.49 -7.97 -1.76
N GLY A 260 11.84 -7.66 -3.02
CA GLY A 260 13.04 -8.21 -3.68
C GLY A 260 13.13 -9.73 -3.62
N LEU A 261 12.49 -10.43 -4.55
CA LEU A 261 12.22 -11.86 -4.54
C LEU A 261 12.96 -12.61 -5.65
N THR A 262 13.66 -13.70 -5.32
CA THR A 262 14.14 -14.69 -6.30
C THR A 262 14.02 -16.12 -5.75
N TYR A 263 14.20 -17.13 -6.61
CA TYR A 263 13.96 -18.52 -6.27
C TYR A 263 15.08 -19.45 -6.73
N ASP A 264 15.59 -20.25 -5.80
CA ASP A 264 16.47 -21.36 -6.08
C ASP A 264 15.66 -22.63 -6.30
N LEU A 265 15.54 -23.01 -7.57
CA LEU A 265 14.83 -24.21 -8.00
C LEU A 265 15.52 -25.51 -7.55
N ARG A 266 16.86 -25.51 -7.42
CA ARG A 266 17.64 -26.70 -7.07
C ARG A 266 17.41 -27.11 -5.62
N ASN A 267 17.53 -26.16 -4.69
CA ASN A 267 17.37 -26.43 -3.25
C ASN A 267 16.02 -25.98 -2.70
N LYS A 268 15.12 -25.49 -3.57
CA LYS A 268 13.77 -25.01 -3.23
C LYS A 268 13.78 -23.96 -2.12
N ARG A 269 14.60 -22.93 -2.31
CA ARG A 269 14.76 -21.81 -1.37
C ARG A 269 14.22 -20.53 -1.97
N ILE A 270 13.51 -19.73 -1.18
CA ILE A 270 13.07 -18.40 -1.57
C ILE A 270 13.99 -17.38 -0.92
N PHE A 271 14.59 -16.51 -1.73
CA PHE A 271 15.33 -15.36 -1.26
C PHE A 271 14.42 -14.14 -1.31
N TYR A 272 14.35 -13.40 -0.21
CA TYR A 272 13.60 -12.16 -0.15
C TYR A 272 14.26 -11.15 0.77
N TYR A 273 14.10 -9.86 0.52
CA TYR A 273 14.51 -8.81 1.46
C TYR A 273 13.34 -8.41 2.36
N ASP A 274 13.55 -8.35 3.68
CA ASP A 274 12.51 -7.93 4.62
C ASP A 274 12.74 -6.48 5.07
N LEU A 275 11.87 -5.57 4.62
CA LEU A 275 12.03 -4.14 4.88
C LEU A 275 12.01 -3.78 6.36
N SER A 276 11.25 -4.49 7.18
CA SER A 276 11.15 -4.13 8.61
C SER A 276 12.37 -4.54 9.40
N TYR A 277 13.02 -5.64 9.02
CA TYR A 277 14.24 -6.09 9.68
C TYR A 277 15.51 -5.49 9.04
N GLY A 278 15.47 -5.17 7.74
CA GLY A 278 16.63 -4.69 7.00
C GLY A 278 17.63 -5.80 6.64
N TYR A 279 17.15 -7.03 6.43
CA TYR A 279 17.98 -8.19 6.09
C TYR A 279 17.47 -8.88 4.82
N LEU A 280 18.41 -9.44 4.05
CA LEU A 280 18.09 -10.48 3.08
C LEU A 280 17.80 -11.76 3.86
N ARG A 281 16.75 -12.47 3.50
CA ARG A 281 16.27 -13.67 4.16
C ARG A 281 16.15 -14.82 3.18
N ILE A 282 16.41 -16.02 3.70
CA ILE A 282 16.27 -17.27 2.96
C ILE A 282 15.21 -18.08 3.67
N TYR A 283 14.14 -18.39 2.95
CA TYR A 283 13.09 -19.30 3.38
C TYR A 283 13.32 -20.66 2.73
N TYR A 284 13.32 -21.72 3.55
CA TYR A 284 13.50 -23.10 3.12
C TYR A 284 12.15 -23.82 3.09
N GLU A 285 12.00 -24.83 2.22
CA GLU A 285 10.76 -25.62 2.11
C GLU A 285 10.33 -26.26 3.44
N ASN A 286 11.28 -26.53 4.35
CA ASN A 286 11.00 -27.05 5.71
C ASN A 286 10.45 -25.99 6.70
N GLY A 287 10.29 -24.73 6.28
CA GLY A 287 9.80 -23.62 7.10
C GLY A 287 10.87 -22.85 7.88
N THR A 288 12.14 -23.27 7.83
CA THR A 288 13.22 -22.52 8.49
C THR A 288 13.53 -21.22 7.75
N VAL A 289 13.97 -20.20 8.50
CA VAL A 289 14.34 -18.88 7.95
C VAL A 289 15.71 -18.47 8.46
N THR A 290 16.63 -18.14 7.56
CA THR A 290 17.95 -17.56 7.90
C THR A 290 18.03 -16.12 7.41
N SER A 291 18.82 -15.29 8.11
CA SER A 291 19.00 -13.87 7.75
C SER A 291 20.47 -13.58 7.42
N ILE A 292 20.68 -12.78 6.38
CA ILE A 292 21.98 -12.32 5.88
C ILE A 292 21.96 -10.80 5.93
N ARG A 293 22.97 -10.23 6.62
CA ARG A 293 23.09 -8.78 6.73
C ARG A 293 23.55 -8.22 5.38
N GLN A 294 22.64 -7.55 4.69
CA GLN A 294 22.87 -6.97 3.38
C GLN A 294 22.30 -5.55 3.34
N GLN A 295 22.87 -4.68 2.49
CA GLN A 295 22.28 -3.35 2.32
C GLN A 295 20.90 -3.48 1.68
N PHE A 296 20.12 -2.40 1.77
CA PHE A 296 18.80 -2.28 1.19
C PHE A 296 18.77 -2.82 -0.26
N THR A 297 18.02 -3.89 -0.47
CA THR A 297 17.92 -4.63 -1.74
C THR A 297 16.46 -4.70 -2.15
N LEU A 298 16.12 -4.16 -3.32
CA LEU A 298 14.74 -4.17 -3.84
C LEU A 298 14.49 -5.24 -4.90
N TYR A 299 15.55 -5.71 -5.55
CA TYR A 299 15.54 -6.68 -6.63
C TYR A 299 16.79 -7.55 -6.56
N MET A 300 16.59 -8.82 -6.90
CA MET A 300 17.63 -9.81 -6.91
C MET A 300 17.35 -10.88 -7.94
N GLU A 301 18.42 -11.50 -8.42
CA GLU A 301 18.39 -12.67 -9.29
C GLU A 301 19.36 -13.73 -8.76
N TYR A 302 18.95 -15.00 -8.86
CA TYR A 302 19.75 -16.14 -8.40
C TYR A 302 20.37 -16.87 -9.59
N ASP A 303 21.70 -17.01 -9.59
CA ASP A 303 22.40 -17.84 -10.57
C ASP A 303 22.44 -19.31 -10.15
N ILE A 304 21.52 -20.09 -10.69
CA ILE A 304 21.38 -21.53 -10.40
C ILE A 304 22.58 -22.39 -10.80
N PHE A 305 23.45 -21.88 -11.68
CA PHE A 305 24.63 -22.61 -12.16
C PHE A 305 25.87 -22.35 -11.32
N SER A 306 25.91 -21.25 -10.57
CA SER A 306 27.06 -20.85 -9.74
C SER A 306 26.73 -20.74 -8.24
N ASP A 307 25.46 -20.90 -7.85
CA ASP A 307 24.95 -20.66 -6.49
C ASP A 307 25.31 -19.25 -5.97
N LEU A 308 25.04 -18.23 -6.79
CA LEU A 308 25.32 -16.83 -6.47
C LEU A 308 24.04 -15.98 -6.52
N LEU A 309 24.06 -14.87 -5.78
CA LEU A 309 23.03 -13.84 -5.81
C LEU A 309 23.55 -12.58 -6.47
N ILE A 310 22.75 -11.99 -7.34
CA ILE A 310 22.98 -10.68 -7.93
C ILE A 310 21.92 -9.72 -7.39
N THR A 311 22.33 -8.63 -6.75
CA THR A 311 21.44 -7.75 -5.99
C THR A 311 21.66 -6.26 -6.31
N ASN A 312 20.60 -5.47 -6.21
CA ASN A 312 20.68 -4.00 -6.30
C ASN A 312 20.80 -3.35 -4.90
N GLU A 313 22.00 -3.38 -4.34
CA GLU A 313 22.28 -2.83 -3.02
C GLU A 313 22.43 -1.31 -3.06
N GLY A 314 21.33 -0.59 -2.84
CA GLY A 314 21.29 0.87 -2.86
C GLY A 314 21.70 1.46 -4.22
N ARG A 315 22.95 1.94 -4.32
CA ARG A 315 23.51 2.49 -5.58
C ARG A 315 24.38 1.50 -6.37
N ARG A 316 24.38 0.22 -5.98
CA ARG A 316 25.34 -0.75 -6.49
C ARG A 316 24.66 -1.99 -7.06
N LEU A 317 25.20 -2.51 -8.15
CA LEU A 317 24.98 -3.89 -8.58
C LEU A 317 26.06 -4.75 -7.94
N THR A 318 25.65 -5.79 -7.22
CA THR A 318 26.56 -6.64 -6.46
C THR A 318 26.33 -8.09 -6.80
N LEU A 319 27.43 -8.85 -6.90
CA LEU A 319 27.45 -10.30 -6.90
C LEU A 319 27.90 -10.81 -5.52
N SER A 320 27.19 -11.76 -4.93
CA SER A 320 27.56 -12.36 -3.64
C SER A 320 27.29 -13.86 -3.58
N SER A 321 27.99 -14.56 -2.69
CA SER A 321 27.62 -15.91 -2.28
C SER A 321 26.23 -15.93 -1.64
N THR A 322 25.53 -17.05 -1.73
CA THR A 322 24.18 -17.20 -1.14
C THR A 322 24.14 -17.05 0.37
N ASP A 323 25.27 -17.24 1.07
CA ASP A 323 25.43 -17.01 2.50
C ASP A 323 25.94 -15.61 2.87
N GLY A 324 26.24 -14.77 1.88
CA GLY A 324 26.70 -13.39 2.03
C GLY A 324 28.14 -13.22 2.51
N ARG A 325 28.94 -14.30 2.64
CA ARG A 325 30.35 -14.21 3.09
C ARG A 325 31.24 -13.49 2.10
N TYR A 326 31.07 -13.75 0.82
CA TYR A 326 31.88 -13.16 -0.25
C TYR A 326 31.02 -12.29 -1.14
N LYS A 327 31.55 -11.12 -1.48
CA LYS A 327 30.81 -10.08 -2.16
C LYS A 327 31.71 -9.23 -3.05
N LYS A 328 31.25 -8.97 -4.27
CA LYS A 328 31.96 -8.14 -5.27
C LYS A 328 31.00 -7.11 -5.88
N VAL A 329 31.41 -5.85 -5.92
CA VAL A 329 30.62 -4.80 -6.59
C VAL A 329 30.94 -4.81 -8.09
N LEU A 330 29.92 -5.06 -8.91
CA LEU A 330 30.03 -5.10 -10.38
C LEU A 330 29.82 -3.73 -11.02
N TYR A 331 28.94 -2.91 -10.41
CA TYR A 331 28.64 -1.56 -10.91
C TYR A 331 28.28 -0.65 -9.74
N SER A 332 28.77 0.60 -9.76
CA SER A 332 28.53 1.57 -8.67
C SER A 332 28.40 3.02 -9.13
N ARG A 333 28.17 3.27 -10.43
CA ARG A 333 28.13 4.65 -10.97
C ARG A 333 26.81 5.36 -10.64
N THR A 334 25.69 4.64 -10.71
CA THR A 334 24.35 5.19 -10.48
C THR A 334 23.43 4.15 -9.81
N THR A 335 22.27 4.59 -9.31
CA THR A 335 21.28 3.69 -8.71
C THR A 335 20.72 2.70 -9.74
N VAL A 336 20.95 1.41 -9.47
CA VAL A 336 20.33 0.31 -10.21
C VAL A 336 18.93 0.10 -9.67
N ARG A 337 17.92 0.25 -10.54
CA ARG A 337 16.52 0.09 -10.17
C ARG A 337 16.11 -1.36 -10.19
N GLN A 338 16.22 -2.03 -11.35
CA GLN A 338 15.94 -3.46 -11.48
C GLN A 338 16.98 -4.11 -12.39
N LEU A 339 17.11 -5.42 -12.27
CA LEU A 339 18.01 -6.24 -13.06
C LEU A 339 17.31 -7.51 -13.55
N SER A 340 17.84 -8.12 -14.59
CA SER A 340 17.51 -9.45 -15.09
C SER A 340 18.78 -10.11 -15.61
N ILE A 341 18.85 -11.44 -15.57
CA ILE A 341 20.03 -12.18 -15.98
C ILE A 341 19.73 -13.11 -17.16
N GLU A 342 20.68 -13.21 -18.09
CA GLU A 342 20.67 -14.18 -19.17
C GLU A 342 21.71 -15.25 -18.86
N TYR A 343 21.26 -16.46 -18.53
CA TYR A 343 22.15 -17.52 -18.05
C TYR A 343 23.13 -17.98 -19.14
N LYS A 344 22.66 -18.14 -20.38
CA LYS A 344 23.47 -18.68 -21.48
C LYS A 344 24.63 -17.78 -21.90
N SER A 345 24.39 -16.47 -21.95
CA SER A 345 25.40 -15.48 -22.35
C SER A 345 26.15 -14.88 -21.16
N ARG A 346 25.70 -15.17 -19.92
CA ARG A 346 26.28 -14.68 -18.67
C ARG A 346 26.30 -13.15 -18.60
N LYS A 347 25.17 -12.57 -19.00
CA LYS A 347 24.94 -11.12 -19.00
C LYS A 347 23.90 -10.71 -17.99
N ILE A 348 24.19 -9.63 -17.29
CA ILE A 348 23.26 -8.95 -16.40
C ILE A 348 22.76 -7.72 -17.16
N TYR A 349 21.45 -7.65 -17.37
CA TYR A 349 20.77 -6.48 -17.88
C TYR A 349 20.20 -5.69 -16.71
N PHE A 350 20.39 -4.38 -16.70
CA PHE A 350 19.86 -3.56 -15.62
C PHE A 350 19.48 -2.16 -16.09
N VAL A 351 18.53 -1.58 -15.36
CA VAL A 351 17.98 -0.26 -15.65
C VAL A 351 18.28 0.71 -14.52
N THR A 352 18.63 1.94 -14.88
CA THR A 352 18.81 3.08 -13.98
C THR A 352 17.68 4.09 -14.22
N TYR A 353 17.75 5.27 -13.62
CA TYR A 353 16.79 6.34 -13.93
C TYR A 353 16.85 6.79 -15.40
N ALA A 354 18.04 6.76 -16.00
CA ALA A 354 18.29 7.38 -17.29
C ALA A 354 18.79 6.40 -18.36
N GLU A 355 19.24 5.21 -17.98
CA GLU A 355 20.02 4.34 -18.86
C GLU A 355 19.66 2.87 -18.65
N ILE A 356 19.73 2.09 -19.73
CA ILE A 356 19.68 0.63 -19.70
C ILE A 356 21.04 0.10 -20.14
N TYR A 357 21.60 -0.82 -19.37
CA TYR A 357 22.92 -1.41 -19.58
C TYR A 357 22.85 -2.93 -19.68
N ASN A 358 23.91 -3.51 -20.26
CA ASN A 358 24.33 -4.87 -19.94
C ASN A 358 25.78 -4.90 -19.45
N ILE A 359 26.12 -5.90 -18.67
CA ILE A 359 27.46 -6.16 -18.11
C ILE A 359 27.64 -7.68 -17.94
N ASN A 360 28.87 -8.18 -18.04
CA ASN A 360 29.17 -9.57 -17.76
C ASN A 360 29.09 -9.87 -16.25
N PHE A 361 28.91 -11.13 -15.87
CA PHE A 361 28.79 -11.54 -14.46
C PHE A 361 30.05 -11.23 -13.61
N ASP A 362 31.21 -11.10 -14.24
CA ASP A 362 32.48 -10.72 -13.60
C ASP A 362 32.67 -9.19 -13.47
N GLY A 363 31.76 -8.41 -14.03
CA GLY A 363 31.80 -6.95 -14.06
C GLY A 363 32.49 -6.36 -15.30
N THR A 364 32.87 -7.19 -16.28
CA THR A 364 33.50 -6.70 -17.52
C THR A 364 32.48 -6.31 -18.59
N GLU A 365 32.95 -5.65 -19.65
CA GLU A 365 32.16 -5.31 -20.85
C GLU A 365 30.86 -4.53 -20.60
N LEU A 366 30.85 -3.59 -19.65
CA LEU A 366 29.72 -2.69 -19.44
C LEU A 366 29.35 -1.95 -20.75
N LYS A 367 28.17 -2.25 -21.31
CA LYS A 367 27.66 -1.69 -22.55
C LYS A 367 26.34 -0.96 -22.33
N LEU A 368 26.29 0.30 -22.76
CA LEU A 368 25.04 1.09 -22.79
C LEU A 368 24.14 0.59 -23.93
N LEU A 369 22.89 0.29 -23.62
CA LEU A 369 21.87 -0.14 -24.60
C LEU A 369 20.96 1.01 -25.01
N ARG A 370 20.51 1.85 -24.05
CA ARG A 370 19.59 2.95 -24.33
C ARG A 370 19.66 4.05 -23.27
N LYS A 371 19.48 5.31 -23.69
CA LYS A 371 19.21 6.47 -22.83
C LYS A 371 17.72 6.86 -22.85
N GLY A 372 17.19 7.35 -21.74
CA GLY A 372 15.79 7.74 -21.62
C GLY A 372 15.43 8.21 -20.20
N ASN A 373 14.17 8.04 -19.83
CA ASN A 373 13.70 8.17 -18.45
C ASN A 373 12.89 6.92 -18.14
N PHE A 374 13.46 6.02 -17.36
CA PHE A 374 12.92 4.67 -17.18
C PHE A 374 12.31 4.51 -15.80
N GLY A 375 11.32 3.63 -15.71
CA GLY A 375 10.68 3.23 -14.46
C GLY A 375 11.51 2.22 -13.66
N TYR A 376 10.85 1.56 -12.71
CA TYR A 376 11.46 0.47 -11.96
C TYR A 376 11.63 -0.81 -12.80
N PRO A 377 10.58 -1.33 -13.46
CA PRO A 377 10.64 -2.70 -13.94
C PRO A 377 11.45 -2.90 -15.21
N LEU A 378 12.14 -4.05 -15.24
CA LEU A 378 12.86 -4.61 -16.39
C LEU A 378 12.66 -6.13 -16.39
N ALA A 379 12.33 -6.69 -17.54
CA ALA A 379 12.22 -8.13 -17.73
C ALA A 379 12.94 -8.56 -19.01
N LEU A 380 13.50 -9.76 -19.00
CA LEU A 380 14.13 -10.40 -20.15
C LEU A 380 13.23 -11.52 -20.70
N ASP A 381 12.92 -11.48 -21.99
CA ASP A 381 12.53 -12.64 -22.77
C ASP A 381 13.79 -13.22 -23.40
N GLU A 382 14.36 -14.24 -22.75
CA GLU A 382 15.59 -14.90 -23.21
C GLU A 382 15.37 -15.62 -24.55
N LYS A 383 14.16 -16.11 -24.84
CA LYS A 383 13.87 -16.83 -26.09
C LYS A 383 13.92 -15.88 -27.29
N GLU A 384 13.45 -14.64 -27.11
CA GLU A 384 13.44 -13.62 -28.18
C GLU A 384 14.64 -12.66 -28.10
N GLY A 385 15.52 -12.81 -27.11
CA GLY A 385 16.66 -11.92 -26.90
C GLY A 385 16.20 -10.48 -26.71
N ARG A 386 15.21 -10.26 -25.84
CA ARG A 386 14.46 -9.00 -25.79
C ARG A 386 14.15 -8.55 -24.38
N LEU A 387 14.35 -7.26 -24.11
CA LEU A 387 14.04 -6.63 -22.84
C LEU A 387 12.70 -5.90 -22.92
N TYR A 388 11.94 -5.92 -21.83
CA TYR A 388 10.70 -5.18 -21.63
C TYR A 388 10.84 -4.30 -20.39
N PHE A 389 10.50 -3.02 -20.50
CA PHE A 389 10.74 -2.04 -19.44
C PHE A 389 9.70 -0.92 -19.47
N ASN A 390 9.55 -0.25 -18.35
CA ASN A 390 8.69 0.92 -18.23
C ASN A 390 9.42 2.18 -18.69
N ASN A 391 8.84 2.91 -19.64
CA ASN A 391 9.33 4.19 -20.12
C ASN A 391 8.44 5.32 -19.57
N PHE A 392 9.01 6.12 -18.69
CA PHE A 392 8.32 7.23 -18.05
C PHE A 392 8.11 8.44 -18.96
N MET A 393 8.96 8.63 -19.99
CA MET A 393 8.74 9.69 -20.99
C MET A 393 7.44 9.46 -21.76
N ASP A 394 7.29 8.24 -22.25
CA ASP A 394 6.18 7.85 -23.14
C ASP A 394 4.97 7.31 -22.35
N LYS A 395 5.12 7.15 -21.02
CA LYS A 395 4.16 6.49 -20.12
C LYS A 395 3.73 5.13 -20.67
N SER A 396 4.70 4.32 -21.06
CA SER A 396 4.47 3.07 -21.77
C SER A 396 5.25 1.91 -21.17
N ILE A 397 4.78 0.71 -21.43
CA ILE A 397 5.67 -0.45 -21.46
C ILE A 397 6.27 -0.49 -22.87
N SER A 398 7.59 -0.51 -22.93
CA SER A 398 8.36 -0.54 -24.16
C SER A 398 9.33 -1.72 -24.15
N SER A 399 9.90 -1.98 -25.31
CA SER A 399 10.78 -3.13 -25.50
C SER A 399 11.95 -2.80 -26.43
N ILE A 400 13.07 -3.50 -26.25
CA ILE A 400 14.28 -3.38 -27.07
C ILE A 400 14.97 -4.74 -27.15
N LYS A 401 15.70 -5.03 -28.23
CA LYS A 401 16.56 -6.22 -28.27
C LYS A 401 17.74 -6.10 -27.30
N THR A 402 18.28 -7.23 -26.88
CA THR A 402 19.44 -7.30 -25.95
C THR A 402 20.72 -6.68 -26.51
N ASP A 403 20.80 -6.47 -27.82
CA ASP A 403 21.88 -5.75 -28.50
C ASP A 403 21.69 -4.21 -28.52
N GLY A 404 20.50 -3.72 -28.16
CA GLY A 404 20.11 -2.30 -28.17
C GLY A 404 19.30 -1.89 -29.40
N SER A 405 18.99 -2.79 -30.33
CA SER A 405 18.25 -2.51 -31.56
C SER A 405 16.74 -2.73 -31.43
N ASP A 406 16.00 -2.40 -32.50
CA ASP A 406 14.57 -2.73 -32.66
C ASP A 406 13.69 -2.29 -31.46
N TYR A 407 13.76 -1.01 -31.08
CA TYR A 407 12.88 -0.46 -30.04
C TYR A 407 11.42 -0.50 -30.47
N LYS A 408 10.52 -1.00 -29.61
CA LYS A 408 9.08 -1.09 -29.84
C LYS A 408 8.28 -0.54 -28.67
N PHE A 409 7.21 0.17 -28.98
CA PHE A 409 6.13 0.46 -28.03
C PHE A 409 5.27 -0.81 -27.89
N ILE A 410 4.99 -1.24 -26.65
CA ILE A 410 4.20 -2.45 -26.39
C ILE A 410 2.77 -2.07 -25.99
N SER A 411 2.62 -1.20 -25.00
CA SER A 411 1.32 -0.74 -24.53
C SER A 411 1.43 0.56 -23.73
N GLU A 412 0.33 1.28 -23.60
CA GLU A 412 0.25 2.44 -22.70
C GLU A 412 0.21 1.96 -21.24
N ALA A 413 1.07 2.50 -20.39
CA ALA A 413 1.12 2.16 -18.98
C ALA A 413 0.29 3.18 -18.17
N PHE A 414 -0.99 2.85 -17.92
CA PHE A 414 -1.80 3.62 -16.98
C PHE A 414 -1.13 3.69 -15.61
N ASP A 415 -1.05 4.90 -15.04
CA ASP A 415 -0.27 5.18 -13.83
C ASP A 415 1.16 4.62 -13.90
N SER A 416 1.86 4.90 -15.00
CA SER A 416 3.19 4.35 -15.31
C SER A 416 4.15 4.36 -14.12
N TRP A 417 4.14 5.42 -13.30
CA TRP A 417 4.97 5.60 -12.11
C TRP A 417 4.75 4.57 -10.98
N MET A 418 3.65 3.81 -11.05
CA MET A 418 3.23 2.84 -10.03
C MET A 418 3.44 1.40 -10.48
N LEU A 419 4.07 1.17 -11.64
CA LEU A 419 4.52 -0.16 -12.06
C LEU A 419 5.83 -0.51 -11.36
N PHE A 420 5.89 -1.69 -10.75
CA PHE A 420 7.05 -2.11 -9.96
C PHE A 420 7.77 -3.33 -10.52
N SER A 421 7.06 -4.33 -11.04
CA SER A 421 7.67 -5.53 -11.63
C SER A 421 7.01 -5.90 -12.95
N ILE A 422 7.79 -6.43 -13.89
CA ILE A 422 7.34 -7.00 -15.17
C ILE A 422 7.93 -8.42 -15.25
N ILE A 423 7.16 -9.36 -15.78
CA ILE A 423 7.63 -10.69 -16.20
C ILE A 423 7.09 -11.02 -17.58
N VAL A 424 7.76 -11.92 -18.28
CA VAL A 424 7.32 -12.45 -19.57
C VAL A 424 6.95 -13.92 -19.38
N VAL A 425 5.74 -14.29 -19.80
CA VAL A 425 5.28 -15.69 -19.81
C VAL A 425 4.60 -15.93 -21.15
N ASP A 426 5.16 -16.86 -21.91
CA ASP A 426 4.71 -17.24 -23.25
C ASP A 426 4.59 -16.04 -24.21
N GLU A 427 3.36 -15.67 -24.58
CA GLU A 427 3.05 -14.54 -25.49
C GLU A 427 2.65 -13.25 -24.77
N TYR A 428 2.64 -13.27 -23.44
CA TYR A 428 2.17 -12.17 -22.61
C TYR A 428 3.28 -11.58 -21.74
N ILE A 429 3.16 -10.28 -21.50
CA ILE A 429 3.81 -9.60 -20.39
C ILE A 429 2.81 -9.43 -19.26
N TYR A 430 3.27 -9.68 -18.03
CA TYR A 430 2.51 -9.39 -16.82
C TYR A 430 3.26 -8.38 -15.99
N PHE A 431 2.54 -7.46 -15.37
CA PHE A 431 3.15 -6.39 -14.59
C PHE A 431 2.33 -6.00 -13.38
N THR A 432 3.01 -5.69 -12.28
CA THR A 432 2.36 -5.23 -11.05
C THR A 432 2.10 -3.73 -11.11
N ASN A 433 0.97 -3.28 -10.58
CA ASN A 433 0.69 -1.86 -10.42
C ASN A 433 0.04 -1.57 -9.07
N TRP A 434 0.73 -0.77 -8.24
CA TRP A 434 0.32 -0.47 -6.87
C TRP A 434 -0.94 0.39 -6.79
N ARG A 435 -1.20 1.21 -7.80
CA ARG A 435 -2.33 2.15 -7.79
C ARG A 435 -3.66 1.46 -8.05
N VAL A 436 -3.65 0.50 -8.98
CA VAL A 436 -4.81 -0.34 -9.30
C VAL A 436 -4.87 -1.62 -8.46
N ARG A 437 -3.84 -1.89 -7.65
CA ARG A 437 -3.72 -3.04 -6.72
C ARG A 437 -3.92 -4.40 -7.39
N GLY A 438 -3.51 -4.52 -8.66
CA GLY A 438 -3.67 -5.74 -9.44
C GLY A 438 -2.50 -6.00 -10.39
N ILE A 439 -2.59 -7.13 -11.07
CA ILE A 439 -1.62 -7.56 -12.10
C ILE A 439 -2.22 -7.22 -13.45
N GLY A 440 -1.53 -6.37 -14.21
CA GLY A 440 -1.88 -6.10 -15.59
C GLY A 440 -1.30 -7.17 -16.52
N LYS A 441 -2.03 -7.48 -17.59
CA LYS A 441 -1.62 -8.39 -18.65
C LYS A 441 -1.69 -7.67 -20.00
N ALA A 442 -0.69 -7.86 -20.86
CA ALA A 442 -0.68 -7.34 -22.23
C ALA A 442 0.06 -8.30 -23.18
N LEU A 443 -0.27 -8.28 -24.47
CA LEU A 443 0.45 -9.08 -25.49
C LEU A 443 1.84 -8.52 -25.73
N LYS A 444 2.84 -9.40 -25.79
CA LYS A 444 4.24 -9.00 -26.01
C LYS A 444 4.52 -8.51 -27.44
N SER A 445 3.66 -8.86 -28.39
CA SER A 445 3.68 -8.35 -29.77
C SER A 445 3.41 -6.83 -29.84
N GLY A 446 2.75 -6.29 -28.81
CA GLY A 446 2.38 -4.89 -28.72
C GLY A 446 1.22 -4.48 -29.65
N GLY A 447 0.85 -3.21 -29.56
CA GLY A 447 -0.16 -2.59 -30.42
C GLY A 447 -0.87 -1.42 -29.73
N LEU A 448 -1.42 -0.47 -30.51
CA LEU A 448 -2.17 0.67 -29.97
C LEU A 448 -3.42 0.23 -29.18
N ASN A 449 -4.01 -0.90 -29.55
CA ASN A 449 -5.18 -1.49 -28.89
C ASN A 449 -4.81 -2.63 -27.94
N ASN A 450 -3.55 -2.71 -27.49
CA ASN A 450 -3.12 -3.71 -26.53
C ASN A 450 -3.71 -3.35 -25.16
N THR A 451 -4.94 -3.83 -24.91
CA THR A 451 -5.70 -3.52 -23.69
C THR A 451 -5.13 -4.26 -22.49
N HIS A 452 -5.20 -3.61 -21.33
CA HIS A 452 -4.72 -4.16 -20.08
C HIS A 452 -5.86 -4.90 -19.39
N GLU A 453 -5.78 -6.23 -19.32
CA GLU A 453 -6.63 -6.99 -18.42
C GLU A 453 -6.07 -6.84 -17.00
N LEU A 454 -6.90 -6.34 -16.07
CA LEU A 454 -6.54 -6.23 -14.65
C LEU A 454 -7.00 -7.47 -13.92
N LEU A 455 -6.03 -8.22 -13.39
CA LEU A 455 -6.26 -9.47 -12.68
C LEU A 455 -6.08 -9.24 -11.18
N ARG A 456 -7.01 -9.81 -10.39
CA ARG A 456 -6.86 -10.02 -8.94
C ARG A 456 -6.72 -8.74 -8.09
N GLN A 457 -7.46 -7.69 -8.44
CA GLN A 457 -7.51 -6.42 -7.71
C GLN A 457 -8.08 -6.55 -6.28
N ASP A 458 -8.79 -7.64 -6.02
CA ASP A 458 -9.37 -8.02 -4.74
C ASP A 458 -8.32 -8.57 -3.76
N VAL A 459 -7.27 -9.23 -4.27
CA VAL A 459 -6.35 -10.03 -3.43
C VAL A 459 -5.03 -9.34 -3.10
N PHE A 460 -4.55 -8.44 -3.96
CA PHE A 460 -3.23 -7.83 -3.78
C PHE A 460 -3.31 -6.36 -3.35
N SER A 461 -2.17 -5.79 -2.99
CA SER A 461 -2.05 -4.37 -2.62
C SER A 461 -0.75 -3.78 -3.17
N MET A 462 0.38 -3.99 -2.49
CA MET A 462 1.68 -3.44 -2.89
C MET A 462 2.59 -4.57 -3.35
N MET A 463 2.31 -5.08 -4.55
CA MET A 463 3.11 -6.16 -5.14
C MET A 463 4.44 -5.60 -5.62
N ASN A 464 5.51 -5.93 -4.90
CA ASN A 464 6.85 -5.47 -5.19
C ASN A 464 7.40 -6.29 -6.37
N GLN A 465 7.84 -7.53 -6.15
CA GLN A 465 8.41 -8.36 -7.20
C GLN A 465 7.52 -9.55 -7.52
N VAL A 466 7.34 -9.84 -8.80
CA VAL A 466 6.76 -11.07 -9.32
C VAL A 466 7.83 -11.85 -10.08
N ILE A 467 7.87 -13.16 -9.86
CA ILE A 467 8.74 -14.09 -10.61
C ILE A 467 7.94 -15.31 -11.06
N VAL A 468 8.41 -15.95 -12.13
CA VAL A 468 7.83 -17.19 -12.66
C VAL A 468 8.67 -18.34 -12.17
N VAL A 469 8.04 -19.36 -11.60
CA VAL A 469 8.69 -20.60 -11.18
C VAL A 469 8.11 -21.75 -11.98
N ASN A 470 8.98 -22.55 -12.60
CA ASN A 470 8.62 -23.82 -13.21
C ASN A 470 9.41 -24.93 -12.50
N SER A 471 8.71 -25.66 -11.64
CA SER A 471 9.26 -26.75 -10.83
C SER A 471 9.67 -27.99 -11.64
N SER A 472 9.20 -28.13 -12.88
CA SER A 472 9.58 -29.22 -13.78
C SER A 472 10.86 -28.94 -14.57
N ASN A 473 11.37 -27.69 -14.54
CA ASN A 473 12.61 -27.37 -15.23
C ASN A 473 13.78 -28.12 -14.58
N ASN A 474 14.63 -28.73 -15.40
CA ASN A 474 15.89 -29.27 -14.91
C ASN A 474 16.82 -28.09 -14.57
N PRO A 475 17.31 -27.97 -13.32
CA PRO A 475 18.22 -26.90 -12.91
C PRO A 475 19.61 -27.00 -13.57
N GLY A 476 19.85 -28.03 -14.39
CA GLY A 476 21.12 -28.27 -15.05
C GLY A 476 22.20 -28.73 -14.08
N ARG A 477 23.43 -28.86 -14.59
CA ARG A 477 24.61 -29.18 -13.78
C ARG A 477 25.19 -27.88 -13.19
N LEU A 478 25.66 -27.93 -11.95
CA LEU A 478 26.43 -26.84 -11.36
C LEU A 478 27.75 -26.67 -12.12
N GLU A 479 28.01 -25.47 -12.62
CA GLU A 479 29.22 -25.13 -13.40
C GLU A 479 30.42 -24.77 -12.51
N CYS A 480 30.15 -24.49 -11.24
CA CYS A 480 31.14 -24.17 -10.22
C CYS A 480 31.16 -25.27 -9.15
N PRO A 481 32.01 -26.30 -9.29
CA PRO A 481 32.18 -27.32 -8.26
C PRO A 481 32.64 -26.72 -6.93
N VAL A 482 32.12 -27.26 -5.83
CA VAL A 482 32.48 -26.84 -4.49
C VAL A 482 33.98 -27.08 -4.25
N GLY A 483 34.69 -26.06 -3.77
CA GLY A 483 36.09 -26.16 -3.33
C GLY A 483 37.16 -25.82 -4.38
N ILE A 484 36.79 -25.40 -5.60
CA ILE A 484 37.78 -24.95 -6.60
C ILE A 484 38.21 -23.50 -6.35
N CYS A 485 37.26 -22.59 -6.14
CA CYS A 485 37.55 -21.19 -5.86
C CYS A 485 37.51 -20.92 -4.35
N GLU A 486 38.45 -20.11 -3.86
CA GLU A 486 38.50 -19.73 -2.44
C GLU A 486 37.29 -18.88 -2.04
N GLN A 487 36.82 -17.99 -2.93
CA GLN A 487 35.77 -17.01 -2.61
C GLN A 487 34.54 -17.14 -3.53
N LEU A 488 34.59 -16.58 -4.75
CA LEU A 488 33.48 -16.60 -5.71
C LEU A 488 33.88 -17.38 -6.96
N CYS A 489 32.90 -18.04 -7.61
CA CYS A 489 33.10 -18.74 -8.88
C CYS A 489 32.04 -18.30 -9.88
N VAL A 490 32.46 -17.89 -11.08
CA VAL A 490 31.59 -17.51 -12.20
C VAL A 490 32.14 -18.17 -13.44
N ILE A 491 31.36 -19.05 -14.08
CA ILE A 491 31.74 -19.74 -15.34
C ILE A 491 33.08 -20.48 -15.17
N SER A 492 33.23 -21.26 -14.10
CA SER A 492 34.48 -21.96 -13.75
C SER A 492 35.70 -21.06 -13.49
N ASN A 493 35.58 -19.73 -13.58
CA ASN A 493 36.62 -18.78 -13.22
C ASN A 493 36.43 -18.28 -11.80
N CYS A 494 37.53 -18.12 -11.07
CA CYS A 494 37.49 -17.61 -9.70
C CYS A 494 37.51 -16.09 -9.66
N LEU A 495 36.67 -15.53 -8.80
CA LEU A 495 36.57 -14.12 -8.52
C LEU A 495 36.80 -13.88 -7.03
N CYS A 496 37.44 -12.77 -6.71
CA CYS A 496 37.66 -12.34 -5.34
C CYS A 496 36.68 -11.25 -4.93
N SER A 497 36.32 -11.25 -3.65
CA SER A 497 35.53 -10.21 -3.01
C SER A 497 36.25 -8.85 -3.00
N ASP A 498 35.50 -7.78 -2.80
CA ASP A 498 36.06 -6.44 -2.75
C ASP A 498 37.15 -6.33 -1.67
N GLY A 499 38.30 -5.76 -2.03
CA GLY A 499 39.49 -5.70 -1.17
C GLY A 499 40.44 -6.89 -1.31
N TYR A 500 40.10 -7.87 -2.14
CA TYR A 500 40.96 -9.00 -2.50
C TYR A 500 41.26 -8.99 -4.00
N GLN A 501 42.41 -9.55 -4.36
CA GLN A 501 42.82 -9.80 -5.74
C GLN A 501 43.18 -11.26 -5.92
N LEU A 502 42.95 -11.76 -7.13
CA LEU A 502 43.25 -13.12 -7.52
C LEU A 502 44.78 -13.29 -7.57
N TYR A 503 45.32 -14.16 -6.72
CA TYR A 503 46.77 -14.39 -6.60
C TYR A 503 47.25 -15.50 -7.55
N ASN A 504 46.44 -16.53 -7.71
CA ASN A 504 46.57 -17.59 -8.70
C ASN A 504 45.17 -17.90 -9.22
N GLU A 505 44.99 -18.86 -10.12
CA GLU A 505 43.68 -19.15 -10.74
C GLU A 505 42.52 -19.47 -9.76
N THR A 506 42.80 -19.72 -8.47
CA THR A 506 41.83 -20.21 -7.47
C THR A 506 41.75 -19.40 -6.16
N ASN A 507 42.85 -18.80 -5.74
CA ASN A 507 43.02 -18.19 -4.42
C ASN A 507 43.10 -16.66 -4.48
N CYS A 508 42.63 -16.05 -3.41
CA CYS A 508 42.49 -14.61 -3.23
C CYS A 508 43.45 -14.11 -2.16
N LYS A 509 44.14 -13.00 -2.43
CA LYS A 509 44.96 -12.30 -1.45
C LYS A 509 44.39 -10.93 -1.16
N LEU A 510 44.43 -10.53 0.11
CA LEU A 510 44.10 -9.17 0.54
C LEU A 510 44.97 -8.18 -0.21
N VAL A 511 44.33 -7.20 -0.85
CA VAL A 511 45.03 -6.04 -1.40
C VAL A 511 45.35 -5.13 -0.21
N PRO A 512 46.64 -4.86 0.07
CA PRO A 512 47.00 -3.92 1.11
C PRO A 512 46.33 -2.57 0.78
N LYS A 513 45.55 -2.02 1.72
CA LYS A 513 45.14 -0.62 1.58
C LYS A 513 46.41 0.20 1.45
N PRO A 514 46.52 1.14 0.49
CA PRO A 514 47.68 2.01 0.41
C PRO A 514 47.86 2.68 1.77
N THR A 515 48.97 2.37 2.44
CA THR A 515 49.39 3.06 3.64
C THR A 515 49.55 4.52 3.22
N LEU A 516 48.70 5.41 3.74
CA LEU A 516 49.00 6.84 3.69
C LEU A 516 50.44 6.98 4.21
N PRO A 517 51.36 7.60 3.45
CA PRO A 517 52.74 7.70 3.89
C PRO A 517 52.75 8.33 5.28
N SER A 518 53.27 7.59 6.25
CA SER A 518 53.57 8.12 7.57
C SER A 518 54.44 9.35 7.36
N THR A 519 53.91 10.52 7.74
CA THR A 519 54.65 11.78 7.72
C THR A 519 56.02 11.55 8.36
N PRO A 520 57.14 11.84 7.67
CA PRO A 520 58.46 11.64 8.26
C PRO A 520 58.59 12.52 9.50
N SER A 521 58.86 11.92 10.65
CA SER A 521 59.34 12.65 11.82
C SER A 521 60.68 13.31 11.47
N LEU A 522 60.68 14.64 11.40
CA LEU A 522 61.88 15.42 11.15
C LEU A 522 62.90 15.22 12.29
N PRO A 523 64.22 15.20 12.03
CA PRO A 523 65.24 15.06 13.06
C PRO A 523 65.31 16.30 13.95
N SER A 524 65.56 16.07 15.23
CA SER A 524 65.86 17.08 16.23
C SER A 524 67.21 17.75 15.95
N THR A 525 67.19 18.98 15.44
CA THR A 525 68.31 19.92 15.59
C THR A 525 67.90 21.06 16.49
N THR A 526 68.57 21.10 17.64
CA THR A 526 68.51 22.14 18.66
C THR A 526 69.06 23.46 18.13
N THR A 527 68.22 24.48 18.09
CA THR A 527 68.64 25.88 18.22
C THR A 527 67.70 26.58 19.18
N LYS A 528 68.22 26.89 20.38
CA LYS A 528 67.61 27.85 21.31
C LYS A 528 67.60 29.23 20.64
N TRP A 529 66.43 29.80 20.41
CA TRP A 529 66.21 31.24 20.40
C TRP A 529 64.88 31.56 21.09
N GLN A 530 64.91 32.67 21.81
CA GLN A 530 64.09 33.03 22.96
C GLN A 530 62.60 33.28 22.66
N ASN A 531 61.80 33.11 23.72
CA ASN A 531 60.49 33.73 23.92
C ASN A 531 60.44 35.16 23.36
N ASP A 532 59.50 35.46 22.47
CA ASP A 532 58.60 36.60 22.68
C ASP A 532 57.36 36.56 21.77
N ARG A 533 56.29 37.16 22.29
CA ARG A 533 55.01 37.56 21.65
C ARG A 533 53.93 36.51 21.39
N ARG A 534 52.99 36.46 22.34
CA ARG A 534 51.56 36.22 22.08
C ARG A 534 50.99 37.44 21.35
N ASP A 535 50.64 37.29 20.08
CA ASP A 535 49.76 38.26 19.41
C ASP A 535 48.31 37.96 19.83
N GLN A 536 47.77 38.81 20.70
CA GLN A 536 46.34 38.85 20.98
C GLN A 536 45.64 39.47 19.77
N LEU A 537 44.69 38.74 19.18
CA LEU A 537 43.77 39.27 18.18
C LEU A 537 43.01 40.46 18.78
N SER A 538 42.98 41.60 18.09
CA SER A 538 42.34 42.81 18.61
C SER A 538 40.81 42.64 18.66
N THR A 539 40.15 43.31 19.60
CA THR A 539 38.68 43.29 19.72
C THR A 539 37.98 43.75 18.44
N ALA A 540 38.62 44.59 17.63
CA ALA A 540 38.11 45.03 16.33
C ALA A 540 38.10 43.92 15.26
N GLU A 541 39.09 43.03 15.25
CA GLU A 541 39.16 41.90 14.30
C GLU A 541 38.13 40.83 14.63
N LEU A 542 37.88 40.57 15.92
CA LEU A 542 36.86 39.63 16.37
C LEU A 542 35.45 40.13 16.03
N VAL A 543 35.18 41.43 16.19
CA VAL A 543 33.91 42.06 15.79
C VAL A 543 33.72 41.99 14.26
N GLY A 544 34.78 42.20 13.48
CA GLY A 544 34.73 42.08 12.02
C GLY A 544 34.31 40.69 11.54
N ILE A 545 34.83 39.63 12.17
CA ILE A 545 34.47 38.24 11.85
C ILE A 545 33.01 37.95 12.20
N ILE A 546 32.55 38.39 13.38
CA ILE A 546 31.16 38.17 13.82
C ILE A 546 30.16 38.91 12.91
N VAL A 547 30.47 40.15 12.52
CA VAL A 547 29.64 40.93 11.58
C VAL A 547 29.63 40.27 10.19
N GLY A 548 30.77 39.76 9.72
CA GLY A 548 30.85 39.04 8.46
C GLY A 548 29.98 37.77 8.42
N ILE A 549 30.00 36.98 9.49
CA ILE A 549 29.16 35.77 9.61
C ILE A 549 27.67 36.14 9.66
N ALA A 550 27.29 37.20 10.39
CA ALA A 550 25.91 37.66 10.46
C ALA A 550 25.38 38.12 9.09
N ILE A 551 26.18 38.85 8.31
CA ILE A 551 25.81 39.29 6.96
C ILE A 551 25.65 38.09 6.02
N ALA A 552 26.54 37.09 6.10
CA ALA A 552 26.44 35.88 5.29
C ALA A 552 25.16 35.09 5.58
N LEU A 553 24.78 34.94 6.86
CA LEU A 553 23.54 34.27 7.26
C LEU A 553 22.30 35.01 6.77
N ILE A 554 22.29 36.35 6.83
CA ILE A 554 21.18 37.16 6.31
C ILE A 554 21.04 36.99 4.79
N LEU A 555 22.15 36.98 4.04
CA LEU A 555 22.13 36.76 2.60
C LEU A 555 21.61 35.37 2.22
N ILE A 556 21.94 34.34 3.00
CA ILE A 556 21.41 32.97 2.81
C ILE A 556 19.89 32.95 3.05
N ILE A 557 19.40 33.59 4.12
CA ILE A 557 17.96 33.67 4.41
C ILE A 557 17.23 34.41 3.29
N ILE A 558 17.78 35.54 2.79
CA ILE A 558 17.21 36.28 1.66
C ILE A 558 17.17 35.39 0.41
N ALA A 559 18.23 34.64 0.12
CA ALA A 559 18.27 33.73 -1.02
C ALA A 559 17.22 32.62 -0.90
N VAL A 560 17.02 32.04 0.29
CA VAL A 560 15.97 31.03 0.54
C VAL A 560 14.57 31.61 0.37
N VAL A 561 14.31 32.82 0.88
CA VAL A 561 13.02 33.50 0.71
C VAL A 561 12.75 33.85 -0.75
N LEU A 562 13.75 34.34 -1.47
CA LEU A 562 13.65 34.63 -2.90
C LEU A 562 13.45 33.34 -3.71
N PHE A 563 14.15 32.26 -3.38
CA PHE A 563 13.96 30.95 -4.00
C PHE A 563 12.56 30.41 -3.76
N LYS A 564 12.03 30.51 -2.53
CA LYS A 564 10.67 30.10 -2.18
C LYS A 564 9.63 30.92 -2.98
N LYS A 565 9.78 32.25 -3.01
CA LYS A 565 8.92 33.16 -3.78
C LYS A 565 9.00 32.94 -5.29
N TYR A 566 10.18 32.58 -5.81
CA TYR A 566 10.39 32.26 -7.22
C TYR A 566 9.79 30.89 -7.58
N SER A 567 9.91 29.90 -6.69
CA SER A 567 9.33 28.57 -6.84
C SER A 567 7.79 28.61 -6.86
N ASP A 568 7.18 29.41 -5.98
CA ASP A 568 5.73 29.59 -5.91
C ASP A 568 5.18 30.25 -7.20
N LYS A 569 5.93 31.20 -7.78
CA LYS A 569 5.55 31.88 -9.02
C LYS A 569 5.72 30.99 -10.26
N TYR A 570 6.75 30.14 -10.30
CA TYR A 570 6.97 29.17 -11.40
C TYR A 570 5.97 28.01 -11.37
N LEU A 571 5.58 27.53 -10.18
CA LEU A 571 4.56 26.49 -10.04
C LEU A 571 3.18 27.00 -10.50
N TYR A 572 2.85 28.26 -10.21
CA TYR A 572 1.57 28.89 -10.60
C TYR A 572 1.48 29.24 -12.09
N GLN A 573 2.58 29.66 -12.73
CA GLN A 573 2.59 30.01 -14.16
C GLN A 573 2.62 28.78 -15.08
N ASN A 574 3.33 27.71 -14.70
CA ASN A 574 3.34 26.46 -15.49
C ASN A 574 2.01 25.70 -15.42
N LEU A 575 1.26 25.78 -14.32
CA LEU A 575 -0.10 25.22 -14.23
C LEU A 575 -1.10 25.93 -15.16
N ARG A 576 -1.00 27.25 -15.33
CA ARG A 576 -1.87 28.00 -16.26
C ARG A 576 -1.45 27.85 -17.73
N PHE A 577 -0.16 27.71 -18.03
CA PHE A 577 0.32 27.47 -19.39
C PHE A 577 -0.08 26.07 -19.89
N TRP A 578 -0.08 25.06 -19.01
CA TRP A 578 -0.57 23.72 -19.32
C TRP A 578 -2.10 23.58 -19.35
N GLN A 579 -2.85 24.43 -18.64
CA GLN A 579 -4.31 24.44 -18.71
C GLN A 579 -4.86 25.08 -20.00
N ARG A 580 -4.20 26.09 -20.58
CA ARG A 580 -4.70 26.78 -21.78
C ARG A 580 -4.53 26.00 -23.09
N ARG A 581 -3.50 25.14 -23.22
CA ARG A 581 -3.31 24.32 -24.43
C ARG A 581 -4.14 23.02 -24.47
N ARG A 582 -4.86 22.69 -23.39
CA ARG A 582 -5.69 21.47 -23.27
C ARG A 582 -7.19 21.71 -23.50
N MET A 583 -7.58 22.88 -24.01
CA MET A 583 -8.98 23.32 -24.17
C MET A 583 -9.40 23.59 -25.63
N SER A 584 -8.68 23.08 -26.64
CA SER A 584 -9.11 23.29 -28.04
C SER A 584 -9.19 22.08 -28.95
N LYS A 585 -9.03 20.85 -28.45
CA LYS A 585 -9.43 19.66 -29.21
C LYS A 585 -9.48 18.42 -28.31
N ILE A 586 -10.59 17.70 -28.44
CA ILE A 586 -10.90 16.34 -27.97
C ILE A 586 -11.48 16.28 -26.55
N GLU A 587 -12.76 15.91 -26.49
CA GLU A 587 -13.53 15.55 -25.29
C GLU A 587 -12.93 14.32 -24.59
N PRO A 588 -12.81 14.36 -23.25
CA PRO A 588 -12.88 13.15 -22.46
C PRO A 588 -13.83 13.32 -21.27
N THR A 589 -14.71 12.32 -21.12
CA THR A 589 -15.36 11.93 -19.88
C THR A 589 -14.34 11.88 -18.74
N LYS A 590 -14.51 12.76 -17.75
CA LYS A 590 -13.49 13.09 -16.74
C LYS A 590 -13.93 12.57 -15.38
N PHE A 591 -13.51 11.35 -15.01
CA PHE A 591 -13.49 10.95 -13.60
C PHE A 591 -12.41 11.75 -12.89
N ARG A 592 -12.83 12.60 -11.94
CA ARG A 592 -11.95 13.45 -11.12
C ARG A 592 -11.99 12.88 -9.70
N PHE A 593 -10.84 12.41 -9.21
CA PHE A 593 -10.66 12.14 -7.78
C PHE A 593 -10.70 13.48 -7.04
N GLU A 594 -11.78 13.72 -6.30
CA GLU A 594 -11.79 14.71 -5.22
C GLU A 594 -11.07 14.10 -4.03
N THR A 595 -10.07 14.81 -3.50
CA THR A 595 -9.52 14.56 -2.17
C THR A 595 -10.67 14.62 -1.17
N GLN A 596 -11.01 13.48 -0.56
CA GLN A 596 -12.01 13.42 0.49
C GLN A 596 -11.48 14.14 1.73
N LEU A 597 -11.98 15.35 2.00
CA LEU A 597 -11.90 15.95 3.32
C LEU A 597 -13.03 15.37 4.17
N SER A 598 -12.68 14.71 5.28
CA SER A 598 -13.63 14.44 6.35
C SER A 598 -14.01 15.78 6.99
N VAL A 599 -15.30 16.14 6.93
CA VAL A 599 -15.83 17.33 7.60
C VAL A 599 -16.66 16.86 8.78
N SER A 600 -16.18 17.11 10.01
CA SER A 600 -16.98 16.93 11.23
C SER A 600 -17.77 18.20 11.52
N THR A 601 -19.09 18.10 11.57
CA THR A 601 -19.98 19.14 12.13
C THR A 601 -20.45 18.67 13.50
N HIS A 602 -20.04 19.37 14.56
CA HIS A 602 -20.50 19.10 15.93
C HIS A 602 -21.88 19.74 16.12
N VAL A 603 -22.87 18.96 16.54
CA VAL A 603 -24.19 19.46 16.96
C VAL A 603 -24.36 19.05 18.42
N SER A 604 -24.50 20.00 19.34
CA SER A 604 -24.67 19.73 20.77
C SER A 604 -26.13 19.36 21.11
N GLU A 605 -26.32 18.50 22.11
CA GLU A 605 -27.66 18.13 22.62
C GLU A 605 -28.39 19.32 23.26
N ASP A 606 -27.66 20.32 23.79
CA ASP A 606 -28.26 21.49 24.47
C ASP A 606 -29.05 22.43 23.53
N GLU A 607 -28.79 22.41 22.22
CA GLU A 607 -29.58 23.15 21.22
C GLU A 607 -30.89 22.45 20.82
N LEU A 608 -31.13 21.22 21.28
CA LEU A 608 -32.35 20.45 20.97
C LEU A 608 -33.47 20.63 21.99
N LEU A 609 -33.15 20.95 23.25
CA LEU A 609 -34.16 21.11 24.31
C LEU A 609 -34.88 22.46 24.27
N SER A 610 -34.37 23.46 23.53
CA SER A 610 -34.96 24.81 23.45
C SER A 610 -36.12 24.94 22.45
N THR A 611 -36.48 23.87 21.73
CA THR A 611 -37.57 23.90 20.73
C THR A 611 -38.76 22.99 21.08
N LEU A 612 -38.78 22.39 22.27
CA LEU A 612 -39.91 21.60 22.79
C LEU A 612 -40.76 22.35 23.84
N SER A 613 -40.49 23.62 24.14
CA SER A 613 -41.27 24.42 25.09
C SER A 613 -42.42 25.24 24.49
N ASP A 614 -42.59 25.27 23.16
CA ASP A 614 -43.70 25.98 22.51
C ASP A 614 -44.72 25.00 21.90
N SER A 615 -45.36 24.22 22.77
CA SER A 615 -46.73 23.76 22.53
C SER A 615 -47.41 23.56 23.89
N GLY A 616 -48.22 24.55 24.24
CA GLY A 616 -49.01 24.51 25.46
C GLY A 616 -50.12 23.46 25.40
N VAL A 617 -50.49 23.02 26.61
CA VAL A 617 -51.68 22.26 27.01
C VAL A 617 -51.52 20.74 26.99
N PHE A 618 -51.06 20.18 28.11
CA PHE A 618 -51.86 19.23 28.92
C PHE A 618 -51.43 19.32 30.39
N THR A 619 -52.42 19.24 31.26
CA THR A 619 -52.43 19.53 32.69
C THR A 619 -51.69 18.49 33.55
N SER A 620 -51.14 18.97 34.67
CA SER A 620 -50.53 18.22 35.76
C SER A 620 -51.52 17.36 36.57
N SER A 621 -51.11 16.14 36.86
CA SER A 621 -51.43 15.28 38.02
C SER A 621 -50.70 13.96 37.73
N ASP A 622 -49.89 13.32 38.55
CA ASP A 622 -49.97 13.12 39.99
C ASP A 622 -48.75 12.29 40.42
N PHE A 623 -48.22 12.51 41.63
CA PHE A 623 -47.31 11.63 42.43
C PHE A 623 -45.94 11.22 41.82
N SER A 624 -44.82 11.11 42.54
CA SER A 624 -44.53 11.12 43.97
C SER A 624 -43.02 11.34 44.17
N ASN A 625 -42.67 12.07 45.22
CA ASN A 625 -41.35 12.05 45.85
C ASN A 625 -40.92 10.61 46.17
N GLU A 626 -39.65 10.29 45.93
CA GLU A 626 -38.91 9.55 46.95
C GLU A 626 -37.46 10.06 47.02
N VAL A 627 -37.14 10.47 48.24
CA VAL A 627 -35.86 10.96 48.72
C VAL A 627 -35.04 9.74 49.10
N ALA A 628 -33.83 9.61 48.58
CA ALA A 628 -32.78 8.83 49.23
C ALA A 628 -31.43 9.54 49.14
N GLN A 629 -30.90 9.78 50.33
CA GLN A 629 -29.76 10.59 50.73
C GLN A 629 -28.37 10.09 50.29
N PRO A 630 -27.31 10.92 50.48
CA PRO A 630 -26.01 10.75 49.84
C PRO A 630 -25.09 9.84 50.67
N VAL A 631 -24.36 8.95 50.00
CA VAL A 631 -23.24 8.23 50.62
C VAL A 631 -21.94 8.93 50.27
N ARG A 632 -21.42 9.70 51.22
CA ARG A 632 -20.00 10.12 51.28
C ARG A 632 -19.21 9.07 52.07
N ARG A 633 -18.18 8.48 51.44
CA ARG A 633 -16.90 8.05 52.05
C ARG A 633 -15.86 8.04 50.92
N SER A 634 -14.99 9.05 50.83
CA SER A 634 -13.68 9.19 51.50
C SER A 634 -12.60 8.21 51.00
N SER A 635 -11.72 8.79 50.17
CA SER A 635 -10.27 8.56 50.08
C SER A 635 -9.72 7.15 49.87
N SER A 636 -9.19 6.91 48.67
CA SER A 636 -7.81 6.45 48.48
C SER A 636 -7.38 6.64 47.03
N ARG A 637 -6.59 7.68 46.77
CA ARG A 637 -5.68 7.71 45.60
C ARG A 637 -4.51 6.80 45.92
N PRO A 638 -4.14 5.90 45.01
CA PRO A 638 -2.74 5.69 44.66
C PRO A 638 -2.51 6.19 43.23
N SER A 639 -1.51 7.04 43.13
CA SER A 639 -0.86 7.50 41.91
C SER A 639 -0.39 6.34 41.01
N PHE A 640 -0.82 6.34 39.76
CA PHE A 640 -0.04 5.83 38.63
C PHE A 640 -0.19 6.81 37.46
N GLU A 641 0.46 7.96 37.59
CA GLU A 641 0.83 8.81 36.46
C GLU A 641 2.29 8.52 36.09
N ARG A 642 2.48 7.93 34.92
CA ARG A 642 3.66 7.93 34.01
C ARG A 642 3.32 6.90 32.92
N HIS A 643 3.38 7.15 31.61
CA HIS A 643 4.01 8.20 30.82
C HIS A 643 3.22 8.39 29.53
N LEU A 644 2.69 9.58 29.28
CA LEU A 644 2.39 10.06 27.93
C LEU A 644 2.58 11.57 27.93
N SER A 645 3.77 12.03 27.57
CA SER A 645 3.98 13.36 27.01
C SER A 645 5.21 13.36 26.11
N TYR A 646 4.93 13.50 24.82
CA TYR A 646 5.60 14.35 23.83
C TYR A 646 7.13 14.45 23.83
N ILE A 647 7.72 14.31 22.64
CA ILE A 647 8.54 15.36 22.02
C ILE A 647 8.48 15.14 20.50
N SER A 648 7.73 16.03 19.85
CA SER A 648 8.08 16.58 18.54
C SER A 648 9.28 17.50 18.75
N GLN A 649 10.40 17.28 18.08
CA GLN A 649 11.39 18.32 17.88
C GLN A 649 12.11 18.17 16.54
N ASP A 650 12.19 19.31 15.89
CA ASP A 650 13.09 19.69 14.82
C ASP A 650 14.51 19.13 15.00
N MET A 651 15.16 18.82 13.89
CA MET A 651 16.60 19.01 13.79
C MET A 651 16.92 19.81 12.53
N SER A 652 17.26 21.06 12.79
CA SER A 652 18.16 21.89 12.00
C SER A 652 19.53 21.21 11.84
N GLU A 653 20.09 21.42 10.65
CA GLU A 653 21.48 21.28 10.18
C GLU A 653 22.56 21.75 11.18
N PRO A 654 23.83 21.29 11.04
CA PRO A 654 24.69 21.48 9.85
C PRO A 654 25.02 20.22 9.04
#